data_AF-A0A8F5C233-F1
#
_entry.id   AF-A0A8F5C233-F1
#
_cell.length_a   1.000
_cell.length_b   1.000
_cell.length_c   1.000
_cell.angle_alpha   90.00
_cell.angle_beta   90.00
_cell.angle_gamma   90.00
#
_symmetry.space_group_name_H-M   'P 1'
#
loop_
_entity.id
_entity.type
_entity.pdbx_description
1 polymer ?
#
loop_
_entity_poly.entity_id
_entity_poly.type
_entity_poly.pdbx_seq_one_letter_code
_entity_poly.pdbx_strand_id
1 'polypeptide(L)'
;MIIGTYRLQLNKGFTFYDTIENLDYFKELGVSHLYLSPILKARPGSTHGYDVVDHSEINEELGGEEGYFKLVKEAKSRGLEIIQDIVPNHMAVHHTNWRLMDLLKSWKNSKYYNYFDHYDDDKIILPILEDELDTVIDKGLIKLQKDNIEYRGLVLPINDEGVEFLKRINCFDNSCLKKEDIKKLLLMQYYQLTYWKKGYPNYRRFFAVNDLIAVRIELDEVFRESHEIIAKLPVDGLRIDHIDGLYNPKEYLDKLRQLVGNDKIIYVEKILSINEKLRDDWKVDGTTGYDFLNYVNMLLVDGSGEEELTKFYENFIGRKINIDELIIQSKKLVANQLFKGDIERLSKLLNVNYDYLVDFLACMKKYRTYLPFEDINGIRECDKEGKLKDEKGIMRLQQYMPAIFAKGYEDTTLFIYNRLISLNEVGSDLRRFSLSIEDFHNFNLSRVNTISMNTLSTHDTKFSEDVRARISVLSEIPKEWEERVKYWHDLLRPNIDKNDEYRFYQTLVGSYEGFDNKERIKNHMIKVIREAKVHTTWENPNIEYEKKVLGFIDEAFENSNFRNDFKNFEKKIVYFGYMKSLIATTLKFLSPGVPDIYQGTEVWRFLLTDPDNRMPVDFKKLRELLNNLTEKNLELSDPRVKMLYVKKLLQLRREYSLNDYKPLPFGFQRGKITVLFSPIVTREVKEKISIRQKSVDWIRNEEISSGVYNLSELIGEHKVVILTEKVGELPT
;
A
#
# COMPACT_ATOMS: atom_id res chain seq x y z
N MET A 1 -26.24 -1.38 6.39
CA MET A 1 -25.66 -0.01 6.47
C MET A 1 -24.17 -0.15 6.72
N ILE A 2 -23.33 0.44 5.88
CA ILE A 2 -21.87 0.39 6.04
C ILE A 2 -21.39 1.43 7.06
N ILE A 3 -20.66 0.96 8.08
CA ILE A 3 -20.23 1.77 9.22
C ILE A 3 -18.72 1.88 9.28
N GLY A 4 -18.01 0.79 9.00
CA GLY A 4 -16.55 0.73 8.95
C GLY A 4 -16.07 -0.64 8.49
N THR A 5 -14.89 -0.66 7.87
CA THR A 5 -14.20 -1.85 7.37
C THR A 5 -13.00 -2.20 8.26
N TYR A 6 -12.67 -3.49 8.34
CA TYR A 6 -11.48 -3.98 9.06
C TYR A 6 -10.65 -4.88 8.15
N ARG A 7 -9.46 -4.41 7.74
CA ARG A 7 -8.57 -5.15 6.83
C ARG A 7 -7.86 -6.30 7.55
N LEU A 8 -8.02 -7.52 7.03
CA LEU A 8 -7.35 -8.73 7.49
C LEU A 8 -6.40 -9.29 6.42
N GLN A 9 -5.17 -9.56 6.83
CA GLN A 9 -4.11 -10.21 6.06
C GLN A 9 -4.16 -11.72 6.31
N LEU A 10 -4.92 -12.42 5.47
CA LEU A 10 -5.08 -13.86 5.53
C LEU A 10 -3.83 -14.56 4.98
N ASN A 11 -3.37 -15.58 5.69
CA ASN A 11 -2.31 -16.50 5.28
C ASN A 11 -2.41 -17.77 6.13
N LYS A 12 -1.50 -18.72 5.94
CA LYS A 12 -1.47 -19.96 6.73
C LYS A 12 -1.35 -19.74 8.25
N GLY A 13 -0.81 -18.61 8.69
CA GLY A 13 -0.71 -18.22 10.11
C GLY A 13 -1.92 -17.44 10.65
N PHE A 14 -2.86 -17.05 9.79
CA PHE A 14 -4.14 -16.44 10.15
C PHE A 14 -5.18 -16.74 9.07
N THR A 15 -5.91 -17.83 9.25
CA THR A 15 -6.77 -18.49 8.28
C THR A 15 -8.23 -18.02 8.36
N PHE A 16 -9.13 -18.63 7.57
CA PHE A 16 -10.57 -18.43 7.72
C PHE A 16 -11.07 -18.86 9.11
N TYR A 17 -10.49 -19.91 9.69
CA TYR A 17 -10.87 -20.39 11.03
C TYR A 17 -10.39 -19.44 12.13
N ASP A 18 -9.16 -18.93 12.02
CA ASP A 18 -8.67 -17.90 12.95
C ASP A 18 -9.53 -16.63 12.86
N THR A 19 -10.01 -16.29 11.66
CA THR A 19 -10.97 -15.19 11.48
C THR A 19 -12.30 -15.48 12.18
N ILE A 20 -12.84 -16.71 12.04
CA ILE A 20 -14.08 -17.15 12.70
C ILE A 20 -13.97 -17.01 14.23
N GLU A 21 -12.85 -17.44 14.81
CA GLU A 21 -12.60 -17.38 16.26
C GLU A 21 -12.59 -15.93 16.81
N ASN A 22 -12.37 -14.94 15.95
CA ASN A 22 -12.30 -13.53 16.31
C ASN A 22 -13.52 -12.71 15.85
N LEU A 23 -14.59 -13.34 15.34
CA LEU A 23 -15.77 -12.59 14.87
C LEU A 23 -16.47 -11.80 15.97
N ASP A 24 -16.55 -12.35 17.19
CA ASP A 24 -17.19 -11.65 18.30
C ASP A 24 -16.39 -10.40 18.70
N TYR A 25 -15.06 -10.45 18.57
CA TYR A 25 -14.20 -9.29 18.76
C TYR A 25 -14.51 -8.17 17.76
N PHE A 26 -14.57 -8.47 16.46
CA PHE A 26 -14.86 -7.46 15.43
C PHE A 26 -16.26 -6.86 15.61
N LYS A 27 -17.24 -7.70 15.93
CA LYS A 27 -18.61 -7.25 16.22
C LYS A 27 -18.64 -6.29 17.41
N GLU A 28 -17.98 -6.65 18.51
CA GLU A 28 -17.95 -5.85 19.74
C GLU A 28 -17.12 -4.56 19.58
N LEU A 29 -16.05 -4.59 18.79
CA LEU A 29 -15.29 -3.41 18.40
C LEU A 29 -16.20 -2.42 17.64
N GLY A 30 -17.17 -2.93 16.89
CA GLY A 30 -18.25 -2.15 16.27
C GLY A 30 -18.16 -2.02 14.76
N VAL A 31 -17.22 -2.71 14.09
CA VAL A 31 -17.09 -2.68 12.63
C VAL A 31 -18.28 -3.38 11.96
N SER A 32 -18.52 -3.07 10.69
CA SER A 32 -19.63 -3.64 9.92
C SER A 32 -19.18 -4.65 8.87
N HIS A 33 -17.96 -4.48 8.35
CA HIS A 33 -17.45 -5.27 7.24
C HIS A 33 -16.04 -5.77 7.56
N LEU A 34 -15.79 -7.05 7.29
CA LEU A 34 -14.44 -7.59 7.23
C LEU A 34 -13.90 -7.38 5.81
N TYR A 35 -12.78 -6.69 5.70
CA TYR A 35 -12.09 -6.47 4.44
C TYR A 35 -10.97 -7.51 4.31
N LEU A 36 -11.22 -8.58 3.56
CA LEU A 36 -10.31 -9.72 3.49
C LEU A 36 -9.30 -9.55 2.35
N SER A 37 -8.04 -9.93 2.58
CA SER A 37 -7.03 -10.09 1.52
C SER A 37 -7.44 -11.16 0.48
N PRO A 38 -6.75 -11.26 -0.67
CA PRO A 38 -7.12 -12.20 -1.74
C PRO A 38 -7.20 -13.65 -1.26
N ILE A 39 -8.22 -14.37 -1.73
CA ILE A 39 -8.53 -15.75 -1.30
C ILE A 39 -8.39 -16.81 -2.39
N LEU A 40 -8.24 -16.41 -3.65
CA LEU A 40 -7.99 -17.38 -4.72
C LEU A 40 -6.63 -18.05 -4.48
N LYS A 41 -6.49 -19.29 -4.92
CA LYS A 41 -5.28 -20.08 -4.71
C LYS A 41 -4.05 -19.29 -5.17
N ALA A 42 -3.12 -19.08 -4.25
CA ALA A 42 -1.85 -18.41 -4.50
C ALA A 42 -0.69 -19.42 -4.47
N ARG A 43 0.55 -18.96 -4.68
CA ARG A 43 1.72 -19.82 -4.46
C ARG A 43 1.68 -20.40 -3.03
N PRO A 44 2.00 -21.70 -2.84
CA PRO A 44 2.06 -22.28 -1.51
C PRO A 44 2.99 -21.47 -0.58
N GLY A 45 2.55 -21.22 0.65
CA GLY A 45 3.26 -20.39 1.62
C GLY A 45 3.20 -18.88 1.37
N SER A 46 2.43 -18.41 0.39
CA SER A 46 2.20 -16.97 0.19
C SER A 46 1.62 -16.34 1.45
N THR A 47 2.20 -15.22 1.86
CA THR A 47 1.76 -14.46 3.05
C THR A 47 0.71 -13.40 2.72
N HIS A 48 0.35 -13.23 1.45
CA HIS A 48 -0.46 -12.11 0.98
C HIS A 48 -1.49 -12.44 -0.10
N GLY A 49 -1.36 -13.53 -0.85
CA GLY A 49 -2.37 -13.99 -1.81
C GLY A 49 -2.39 -13.30 -3.18
N TYR A 50 -1.68 -12.17 -3.38
CA TYR A 50 -1.58 -11.48 -4.68
C TYR A 50 -0.91 -12.28 -5.82
N ASP A 51 -0.11 -13.29 -5.48
CA ASP A 51 0.58 -14.18 -6.41
C ASP A 51 -0.28 -15.40 -6.77
N VAL A 52 -1.44 -15.12 -7.36
CA VAL A 52 -2.49 -16.08 -7.73
C VAL A 52 -1.95 -17.14 -8.71
N VAL A 53 -2.27 -18.41 -8.48
CA VAL A 53 -1.91 -19.54 -9.34
C VAL A 53 -3.13 -20.25 -9.91
N ASP A 54 -4.31 -20.12 -9.29
CA ASP A 54 -5.55 -20.69 -9.83
C ASP A 54 -6.76 -19.84 -9.49
N HIS A 55 -7.49 -19.40 -10.52
CA HIS A 55 -8.74 -18.65 -10.36
C HIS A 55 -9.95 -19.53 -10.07
N SER A 56 -9.82 -20.85 -10.25
CA SER A 56 -10.91 -21.81 -10.12
C SER A 56 -10.99 -22.45 -8.72
N GLU A 57 -10.10 -22.08 -7.80
CA GLU A 57 -10.01 -22.67 -6.46
C GLU A 57 -9.79 -21.59 -5.39
N ILE A 58 -10.53 -21.69 -4.28
CA ILE A 58 -10.25 -20.92 -3.06
C ILE A 58 -9.05 -21.57 -2.35
N ASN A 59 -8.13 -20.77 -1.86
CA ASN A 59 -6.85 -21.23 -1.31
C ASN A 59 -7.04 -22.17 -0.10
N GLU A 60 -6.64 -23.43 -0.28
CA GLU A 60 -6.70 -24.47 0.76
C GLU A 60 -5.82 -24.15 1.99
N GLU A 61 -4.73 -23.41 1.84
CA GLU A 61 -3.89 -23.01 2.99
C GLU A 61 -4.61 -22.05 3.95
N LEU A 62 -5.68 -21.39 3.48
CA LEU A 62 -6.55 -20.55 4.30
C LEU A 62 -7.72 -21.33 4.91
N GLY A 63 -7.91 -22.60 4.53
CA GLY A 63 -9.05 -23.43 4.91
C GLY A 63 -10.02 -23.76 3.77
N GLY A 64 -9.68 -23.38 2.52
CA GLY A 64 -10.41 -23.79 1.31
C GLY A 64 -11.81 -23.21 1.19
N GLU A 65 -12.57 -23.74 0.24
CA GLU A 65 -13.95 -23.33 0.00
C GLU A 65 -14.84 -23.55 1.24
N GLU A 66 -14.67 -24.69 1.93
CA GLU A 66 -15.41 -25.00 3.15
C GLU A 66 -15.19 -23.93 4.23
N GLY A 67 -13.92 -23.60 4.53
CA GLY A 67 -13.57 -22.60 5.53
C GLY A 67 -14.11 -21.22 5.17
N TYR A 68 -14.06 -20.85 3.89
CA TYR A 68 -14.55 -19.55 3.43
C TYR A 68 -16.06 -19.40 3.59
N PHE A 69 -16.85 -20.35 3.08
CA PHE A 69 -18.31 -20.27 3.20
C PHE A 69 -18.78 -20.38 4.66
N LYS A 70 -18.05 -21.15 5.48
CA LYS A 70 -18.26 -21.15 6.93
C LYS A 70 -18.02 -19.77 7.54
N LEU A 71 -16.90 -19.13 7.20
CA LEU A 71 -16.60 -17.76 7.65
C LEU A 71 -17.70 -16.79 7.23
N VAL A 72 -18.12 -16.79 5.97
CA VAL A 72 -19.16 -15.87 5.48
C VAL A 72 -20.46 -16.07 6.26
N LYS A 73 -20.88 -17.33 6.46
CA LYS A 73 -22.11 -17.64 7.21
C LYS A 73 -22.01 -17.19 8.67
N GLU A 74 -20.90 -17.49 9.33
CA GLU A 74 -20.66 -17.14 10.73
C GLU A 74 -20.58 -15.62 10.94
N ALA A 75 -19.94 -14.90 10.02
CA ALA A 75 -19.87 -13.43 10.03
C ALA A 75 -21.27 -12.82 9.87
N LYS A 76 -22.04 -13.27 8.86
CA LYS A 76 -23.41 -12.78 8.63
C LYS A 76 -24.35 -13.06 9.79
N SER A 77 -24.22 -14.22 10.44
CA SER A 77 -25.03 -14.56 11.63
C SER A 77 -24.83 -13.57 12.80
N ARG A 78 -23.71 -12.84 12.79
CA ARG A 78 -23.33 -11.82 13.77
C ARG A 78 -23.59 -10.39 13.27
N GLY A 79 -24.12 -10.21 12.07
CA GLY A 79 -24.33 -8.91 11.43
C GLY A 79 -23.05 -8.27 10.88
N LEU A 80 -22.03 -9.09 10.58
CA LEU A 80 -20.82 -8.67 9.89
C LEU A 80 -20.90 -9.10 8.43
N GLU A 81 -20.66 -8.15 7.54
CA GLU A 81 -20.56 -8.38 6.09
C GLU A 81 -19.10 -8.50 5.65
N ILE A 82 -18.86 -8.81 4.38
CA ILE A 82 -17.51 -9.01 3.83
C ILE A 82 -17.31 -8.15 2.58
N ILE A 83 -16.16 -7.47 2.53
CA ILE A 83 -15.55 -6.90 1.33
C ILE A 83 -14.37 -7.79 0.94
N GLN A 84 -14.43 -8.43 -0.23
CA GLN A 84 -13.41 -9.35 -0.69
C GLN A 84 -12.43 -8.67 -1.66
N ASP A 85 -11.14 -8.71 -1.35
CA ASP A 85 -10.08 -8.32 -2.28
C ASP A 85 -9.93 -9.35 -3.42
N ILE A 86 -9.78 -8.87 -4.66
CA ILE A 86 -9.59 -9.69 -5.87
C ILE A 86 -8.52 -9.09 -6.78
N VAL A 87 -7.82 -9.97 -7.51
CA VAL A 87 -6.62 -9.62 -8.29
C VAL A 87 -6.84 -9.92 -9.78
N PRO A 88 -7.41 -8.99 -10.56
CA PRO A 88 -7.74 -9.25 -11.96
C PRO A 88 -6.54 -9.13 -12.93
N ASN A 89 -5.49 -8.39 -12.53
CA ASN A 89 -4.46 -7.97 -13.49
C ASN A 89 -3.44 -9.07 -13.82
N HIS A 90 -3.13 -9.97 -12.88
CA HIS A 90 -1.94 -10.81 -12.98
C HIS A 90 -2.03 -12.11 -12.17
N MET A 91 -1.14 -13.05 -12.50
CA MET A 91 -0.95 -14.33 -11.84
C MET A 91 0.55 -14.61 -11.66
N ALA A 92 0.90 -15.56 -10.79
CA ALA A 92 2.27 -15.97 -10.54
C ALA A 92 2.83 -16.91 -11.62
N VAL A 93 4.12 -16.73 -11.91
CA VAL A 93 4.96 -17.65 -12.66
C VAL A 93 5.39 -18.78 -11.72
N HIS A 94 4.56 -19.81 -11.62
CA HIS A 94 4.80 -20.95 -10.74
C HIS A 94 4.23 -22.24 -11.33
N HIS A 95 4.78 -23.39 -10.95
CA HIS A 95 4.36 -24.69 -11.49
C HIS A 95 2.95 -25.12 -11.09
N THR A 96 2.41 -24.54 -10.02
CA THR A 96 1.01 -24.71 -9.62
C THR A 96 0.04 -23.84 -10.44
N ASN A 97 0.55 -22.90 -11.25
CA ASN A 97 -0.25 -22.20 -12.24
C ASN A 97 -0.37 -23.06 -13.49
N TRP A 98 -1.32 -23.99 -13.45
CA TRP A 98 -1.49 -24.99 -14.51
C TRP A 98 -1.88 -24.38 -15.85
N ARG A 99 -2.57 -23.23 -15.87
CA ARG A 99 -2.87 -22.46 -17.09
C ARG A 99 -1.59 -21.98 -17.75
N LEU A 100 -0.67 -21.43 -16.95
CA LEU A 100 0.64 -21.02 -17.44
C LEU A 100 1.49 -22.23 -17.86
N MET A 101 1.48 -23.33 -17.10
CA MET A 101 2.23 -24.53 -17.47
C MET A 101 1.75 -25.11 -18.81
N ASP A 102 0.44 -25.11 -19.08
CA ASP A 102 -0.08 -25.52 -20.40
C ASP A 102 0.41 -24.61 -21.52
N LEU A 103 0.45 -23.28 -21.30
CA LEU A 103 1.07 -22.33 -22.23
C LEU A 103 2.56 -22.65 -22.46
N LEU A 104 3.33 -22.88 -21.40
CA LEU A 104 4.77 -23.17 -21.50
C LEU A 104 5.07 -24.49 -22.21
N LYS A 105 4.15 -25.47 -22.15
CA LYS A 105 4.27 -26.76 -22.82
C LYS A 105 3.84 -26.73 -24.28
N SER A 106 2.68 -26.13 -24.55
CA SER A 106 1.94 -26.29 -25.82
C SER A 106 1.98 -25.03 -26.70
N TRP A 107 2.41 -23.90 -26.16
CA TRP A 107 2.51 -22.62 -26.86
C TRP A 107 1.24 -22.25 -27.64
N LYS A 108 1.32 -22.02 -28.95
CA LYS A 108 0.19 -21.70 -29.85
C LYS A 108 -0.92 -22.77 -29.86
N ASN A 109 -0.63 -24.01 -29.45
CA ASN A 109 -1.63 -25.07 -29.31
C ASN A 109 -2.31 -25.09 -27.93
N SER A 110 -1.85 -24.27 -26.97
CA SER A 110 -2.48 -24.12 -25.67
C SER A 110 -3.82 -23.38 -25.80
N LYS A 111 -4.84 -23.84 -25.06
CA LYS A 111 -6.08 -23.07 -24.85
C LYS A 111 -5.78 -21.69 -24.24
N TYR A 112 -4.69 -21.58 -23.49
CA TYR A 112 -4.31 -20.41 -22.70
C TYR A 112 -3.31 -19.48 -23.39
N TYR A 113 -3.06 -19.66 -24.69
CA TYR A 113 -2.15 -18.79 -25.46
C TYR A 113 -2.51 -17.30 -25.31
N ASN A 114 -3.77 -16.95 -25.53
CA ASN A 114 -4.24 -15.57 -25.38
C ASN A 114 -4.67 -15.21 -23.95
N TYR A 115 -4.48 -16.09 -22.97
CA TYR A 115 -4.87 -15.81 -21.59
C TYR A 115 -3.87 -14.85 -20.90
N PHE A 116 -2.59 -15.01 -21.23
CA PHE A 116 -1.49 -14.22 -20.67
C PHE A 116 -0.97 -13.20 -21.67
N ASP A 117 -0.47 -12.09 -21.17
CA ASP A 117 -0.01 -10.95 -21.97
C ASP A 117 1.47 -11.10 -22.36
N HIS A 118 1.77 -12.10 -23.19
CA HIS A 118 3.10 -12.27 -23.79
C HIS A 118 3.22 -11.51 -25.13
N TYR A 119 4.42 -11.04 -25.45
CA TYR A 119 4.64 -10.08 -26.54
C TYR A 119 5.00 -10.73 -27.87
N ASP A 120 5.85 -11.74 -27.81
CA ASP A 120 6.42 -12.39 -29.00
C ASP A 120 5.66 -13.70 -29.29
N ASP A 121 5.68 -14.16 -30.54
CA ASP A 121 4.86 -15.28 -31.03
C ASP A 121 5.64 -16.61 -31.18
N ASP A 122 6.92 -16.60 -30.86
CA ASP A 122 7.84 -17.73 -30.95
C ASP A 122 8.13 -18.37 -29.59
N LYS A 123 8.56 -17.57 -28.60
CA LYS A 123 8.96 -18.03 -27.26
C LYS A 123 8.66 -17.00 -26.18
N ILE A 124 8.65 -17.46 -24.92
CA ILE A 124 8.59 -16.62 -23.72
C ILE A 124 9.90 -16.64 -22.94
N ILE A 125 10.49 -15.48 -22.66
CA ILE A 125 11.74 -15.33 -21.91
C ILE A 125 11.43 -15.23 -20.43
N LEU A 126 11.90 -16.19 -19.63
CA LEU A 126 11.73 -16.24 -18.17
C LEU A 126 13.05 -15.87 -17.46
N PRO A 127 13.22 -14.61 -17.02
CA PRO A 127 14.41 -14.15 -16.30
C PRO A 127 14.35 -14.54 -14.81
N ILE A 128 14.46 -15.84 -14.54
CA ILE A 128 14.25 -16.45 -13.22
C ILE A 128 15.47 -17.22 -12.68
N LEU A 129 16.54 -17.35 -13.47
CA LEU A 129 17.75 -18.02 -13.00
C LEU A 129 18.57 -17.11 -12.09
N GLU A 130 19.16 -17.64 -11.03
CA GLU A 130 20.10 -16.96 -10.11
C GLU A 130 21.48 -16.70 -10.73
N ASP A 131 21.79 -17.31 -11.89
CA ASP A 131 23.06 -17.21 -12.60
C ASP A 131 22.82 -17.42 -14.11
N GLU A 132 23.86 -17.31 -14.95
CA GLU A 132 23.75 -17.63 -16.38
C GLU A 132 23.44 -19.10 -16.61
N LEU A 133 22.70 -19.40 -17.69
CA LEU A 133 22.21 -20.75 -17.97
C LEU A 133 23.35 -21.79 -18.00
N ASP A 134 24.47 -21.45 -18.62
CA ASP A 134 25.63 -22.33 -18.68
C ASP A 134 26.18 -22.62 -17.29
N THR A 135 26.31 -21.61 -16.44
CA THR A 135 26.73 -21.76 -15.03
C THR A 135 25.75 -22.60 -14.22
N VAL A 136 24.44 -22.42 -14.44
CA VAL A 136 23.37 -23.19 -13.78
C VAL A 136 23.44 -24.67 -14.16
N ILE A 137 23.61 -24.96 -15.45
CA ILE A 137 23.82 -26.33 -15.95
C ILE A 137 25.12 -26.91 -15.41
N ASP A 138 26.19 -26.11 -15.39
CA ASP A 138 27.50 -26.56 -14.93
C ASP A 138 27.52 -26.95 -13.45
N LYS A 139 26.77 -26.21 -12.63
CA LYS A 139 26.52 -26.51 -11.21
C LYS A 139 25.54 -27.67 -10.99
N GLY A 140 24.97 -28.26 -12.05
CA GLY A 140 24.01 -29.37 -11.95
C GLY A 140 22.69 -28.98 -11.29
N LEU A 141 22.29 -27.70 -11.39
CA LEU A 141 21.10 -27.18 -10.70
C LEU A 141 19.79 -27.43 -11.45
N ILE A 142 19.85 -27.87 -12.71
CA ILE A 142 18.68 -28.34 -13.46
C ILE A 142 18.53 -29.83 -13.21
N LYS A 143 17.45 -30.22 -12.56
CA LYS A 143 17.07 -31.64 -12.46
C LYS A 143 16.15 -31.98 -13.61
N LEU A 144 16.46 -33.07 -14.30
CA LEU A 144 15.68 -33.57 -15.42
C LEU A 144 14.77 -34.71 -14.96
N GLN A 145 13.57 -34.73 -15.51
CA GLN A 145 12.64 -35.85 -15.49
C GLN A 145 12.16 -36.13 -16.92
N LYS A 146 11.35 -37.18 -17.10
CA LYS A 146 10.85 -37.62 -18.41
C LYS A 146 10.09 -36.55 -19.19
N ASP A 147 9.35 -35.68 -18.50
CA ASP A 147 8.43 -34.71 -19.07
C ASP A 147 8.51 -33.32 -18.44
N ASN A 148 9.48 -33.09 -17.56
CA ASN A 148 9.68 -31.82 -16.88
C ASN A 148 11.15 -31.59 -16.48
N ILE A 149 11.47 -30.33 -16.20
CA ILE A 149 12.70 -29.91 -15.53
C ILE A 149 12.35 -29.27 -14.18
N GLU A 150 13.28 -29.33 -13.22
CA GLU A 150 13.17 -28.62 -11.95
C GLU A 150 14.37 -27.68 -11.79
N TYR A 151 14.10 -26.44 -11.40
CA TYR A 151 15.10 -25.46 -10.98
C TYR A 151 14.66 -24.79 -9.68
N ARG A 152 15.42 -24.99 -8.59
CA ARG A 152 15.17 -24.36 -7.28
C ARG A 152 13.72 -24.54 -6.79
N GLY A 153 13.16 -25.74 -6.99
CA GLY A 153 11.78 -26.08 -6.61
C GLY A 153 10.71 -25.68 -7.63
N LEU A 154 11.05 -24.88 -8.65
CA LEU A 154 10.14 -24.62 -9.77
C LEU A 154 10.20 -25.75 -10.79
N VAL A 155 9.05 -26.36 -11.09
CA VAL A 155 8.91 -27.40 -12.11
C VAL A 155 8.38 -26.81 -13.41
N LEU A 156 9.05 -27.05 -14.53
CA LEU A 156 8.62 -26.57 -15.85
C LEU A 156 8.43 -27.75 -16.81
N PRO A 157 7.35 -27.78 -17.61
CA PRO A 157 7.08 -28.89 -18.50
C PRO A 157 8.04 -28.91 -19.69
N ILE A 158 8.38 -30.10 -20.18
CA ILE A 158 9.12 -30.26 -21.44
C ILE A 158 8.09 -30.33 -22.58
N ASN A 159 8.33 -29.58 -23.66
CA ASN A 159 7.50 -29.64 -24.87
C ASN A 159 7.68 -30.94 -25.65
N ASP A 160 6.80 -31.19 -26.63
CA ASP A 160 6.82 -32.45 -27.39
C ASP A 160 8.16 -32.69 -28.11
N GLU A 161 8.77 -31.65 -28.68
CA GLU A 161 10.10 -31.74 -29.32
C GLU A 161 11.18 -32.18 -28.32
N GLY A 162 11.18 -31.62 -27.11
CA GLY A 162 12.10 -31.99 -26.05
C GLY A 162 11.89 -33.43 -25.57
N VAL A 163 10.64 -33.87 -25.44
CA VAL A 163 10.32 -35.26 -25.07
C VAL A 163 10.80 -36.24 -26.14
N GLU A 164 10.61 -35.95 -27.42
CA GLU A 164 11.12 -36.77 -28.52
C GLU A 164 12.65 -36.79 -28.56
N PHE A 165 13.31 -35.68 -28.23
CA PHE A 165 14.76 -35.66 -28.07
C PHE A 165 15.23 -36.62 -26.97
N LEU A 166 14.61 -36.60 -25.79
CA LEU A 166 14.93 -37.50 -24.68
C LEU A 166 14.73 -38.97 -25.04
N LYS A 167 13.64 -39.30 -25.74
CA LYS A 167 13.39 -40.67 -26.25
C LYS A 167 14.48 -41.11 -27.23
N ARG A 168 14.90 -40.22 -28.15
CA ARG A 168 15.93 -40.54 -29.15
C ARG A 168 17.29 -40.87 -28.54
N ILE A 169 17.64 -40.23 -27.43
CA ILE A 169 18.88 -40.52 -26.70
C ILE A 169 18.71 -41.56 -25.58
N ASN A 170 17.47 -42.06 -25.39
CA ASN A 170 17.08 -43.02 -24.36
C ASN A 170 17.55 -42.63 -22.95
N CYS A 171 17.34 -41.37 -22.57
CA CYS A 171 17.73 -40.85 -21.28
C CYS A 171 16.65 -39.92 -20.71
N PHE A 172 16.29 -40.10 -19.44
CA PHE A 172 15.15 -39.43 -18.79
C PHE A 172 15.50 -38.82 -17.42
N ASP A 173 16.78 -38.82 -17.04
CA ASP A 173 17.29 -38.26 -15.81
C ASP A 173 18.74 -37.77 -15.99
N ASN A 174 19.28 -37.06 -14.99
CA ASN A 174 20.61 -36.46 -15.09
C ASN A 174 21.77 -37.47 -15.16
N SER A 175 21.58 -38.75 -14.79
CA SER A 175 22.66 -39.75 -14.71
C SER A 175 23.20 -40.18 -16.07
N CYS A 176 22.37 -40.04 -17.12
CA CYS A 176 22.68 -40.48 -18.47
C CYS A 176 22.81 -39.33 -19.49
N LEU A 177 22.54 -38.07 -19.08
CA LEU A 177 22.48 -36.92 -19.98
C LEU A 177 23.68 -35.98 -19.76
N LYS A 178 24.37 -35.61 -20.84
CA LYS A 178 25.51 -34.70 -20.74
C LYS A 178 25.05 -33.25 -20.59
N LYS A 179 25.89 -32.38 -20.04
CA LYS A 179 25.59 -30.94 -19.92
C LYS A 179 25.20 -30.29 -21.26
N GLU A 180 25.86 -30.68 -22.35
CA GLU A 180 25.55 -30.24 -23.72
C GLU A 180 24.13 -30.63 -24.16
N ASP A 181 23.68 -31.83 -23.78
CA ASP A 181 22.35 -32.33 -24.08
C ASP A 181 21.29 -31.58 -23.26
N ILE A 182 21.57 -31.22 -21.99
CA ILE A 182 20.67 -30.39 -21.15
C ILE A 182 20.48 -29.03 -21.83
N LYS A 183 21.59 -28.40 -22.22
CA LYS A 183 21.56 -27.10 -22.92
C LYS A 183 20.75 -27.20 -24.20
N LYS A 184 20.97 -28.25 -25.00
CA LYS A 184 20.24 -28.49 -26.24
C LYS A 184 18.74 -28.66 -25.99
N LEU A 185 18.35 -29.47 -25.01
CA LEU A 185 16.96 -29.65 -24.59
C LEU A 185 16.31 -28.32 -24.21
N LEU A 186 16.99 -27.50 -23.39
CA LEU A 186 16.48 -26.21 -22.95
C LEU A 186 16.30 -25.21 -24.10
N LEU A 187 17.17 -25.26 -25.12
CA LEU A 187 17.03 -24.43 -26.32
C LEU A 187 15.85 -24.85 -27.22
N MET A 188 15.29 -26.06 -27.07
CA MET A 188 14.09 -26.49 -27.79
C MET A 188 12.79 -25.98 -27.17
N GLN A 189 12.82 -25.55 -25.90
CA GLN A 189 11.61 -25.21 -25.17
C GLN A 189 10.96 -23.92 -25.70
N TYR A 190 9.65 -23.80 -25.53
CA TYR A 190 8.92 -22.55 -25.82
C TYR A 190 9.23 -21.46 -24.79
N TYR A 191 9.66 -21.84 -23.59
CA TYR A 191 10.25 -20.90 -22.64
C TYR A 191 11.77 -20.87 -22.78
N GLN A 192 12.34 -19.70 -22.57
CA GLN A 192 13.79 -19.49 -22.53
C GLN A 192 14.19 -18.98 -21.15
N LEU A 193 14.94 -19.80 -20.42
CA LEU A 193 15.43 -19.45 -19.10
C LEU A 193 16.68 -18.58 -19.21
N THR A 194 16.67 -17.44 -18.52
CA THR A 194 17.82 -16.51 -18.51
C THR A 194 18.15 -16.06 -17.10
N TYR A 195 19.39 -15.59 -16.92
CA TYR A 195 19.79 -14.91 -15.69
C TYR A 195 18.90 -13.70 -15.46
N TRP A 196 18.35 -13.56 -14.25
CA TRP A 196 17.38 -12.52 -13.92
C TRP A 196 17.86 -11.08 -14.17
N LYS A 197 19.19 -10.84 -14.19
CA LYS A 197 19.79 -9.53 -14.49
C LYS A 197 20.02 -9.24 -15.97
N LYS A 198 20.10 -10.27 -16.82
CA LYS A 198 20.46 -10.14 -18.24
C LYS A 198 19.31 -10.46 -19.20
N GLY A 199 18.15 -10.85 -18.69
CA GLY A 199 16.97 -11.12 -19.49
C GLY A 199 15.92 -10.02 -19.37
N TYR A 200 15.44 -9.53 -20.52
CA TYR A 200 14.19 -8.78 -20.55
C TYR A 200 13.04 -9.77 -20.76
N PRO A 201 12.12 -9.88 -19.79
CA PRO A 201 10.92 -10.70 -19.99
C PRO A 201 10.13 -10.11 -21.15
N ASN A 202 9.63 -10.96 -22.02
CA ASN A 202 8.79 -10.58 -23.16
C ASN A 202 7.32 -10.83 -22.87
N TYR A 203 6.89 -10.48 -21.67
CA TYR A 203 5.50 -10.51 -21.22
C TYR A 203 5.25 -9.35 -20.26
N ARG A 204 4.00 -8.88 -20.20
CA ARG A 204 3.63 -7.81 -19.29
C ARG A 204 3.64 -8.34 -17.88
N ARG A 205 4.35 -7.63 -17.01
CA ARG A 205 4.47 -7.95 -15.59
C ARG A 205 3.55 -7.06 -14.74
N PHE A 206 3.38 -7.43 -13.48
CA PHE A 206 3.02 -6.45 -12.45
C PHE A 206 4.29 -5.66 -12.07
N PHE A 207 4.34 -4.38 -12.45
CA PHE A 207 5.54 -3.56 -12.36
C PHE A 207 6.78 -4.29 -12.92
N ALA A 208 7.86 -4.39 -12.14
CA ALA A 208 9.09 -5.07 -12.52
C ALA A 208 9.24 -6.46 -11.88
N VAL A 209 8.15 -7.03 -11.33
CA VAL A 209 8.18 -8.32 -10.64
C VAL A 209 8.11 -9.44 -11.68
N ASN A 210 9.25 -10.05 -11.98
CA ASN A 210 9.35 -11.13 -12.99
C ASN A 210 8.45 -12.32 -12.68
N ASP A 211 8.20 -12.58 -11.40
CA ASP A 211 7.33 -13.66 -10.91
C ASP A 211 5.84 -13.44 -11.17
N LEU A 212 5.41 -12.27 -11.65
CA LEU A 212 4.00 -11.96 -11.89
C LEU A 212 3.77 -11.64 -13.36
N ILE A 213 3.07 -12.53 -14.06
CA ILE A 213 2.67 -12.37 -15.46
C ILE A 213 1.23 -11.86 -15.54
N ALA A 214 1.00 -10.87 -16.40
CA ALA A 214 -0.29 -10.25 -16.53
C ALA A 214 -1.29 -11.11 -17.32
N VAL A 215 -2.56 -11.00 -16.91
CA VAL A 215 -3.72 -11.64 -17.54
C VAL A 215 -4.36 -10.64 -18.51
N ARG A 216 -4.82 -11.14 -19.66
CA ARG A 216 -5.50 -10.37 -20.71
C ARG A 216 -6.99 -10.23 -20.43
N ILE A 217 -7.30 -9.60 -19.29
CA ILE A 217 -8.67 -9.52 -18.75
C ILE A 217 -9.63 -8.71 -19.63
N GLU A 218 -9.12 -7.98 -20.63
CA GLU A 218 -9.96 -7.33 -21.64
C GLU A 218 -10.69 -8.33 -22.54
N LEU A 219 -10.17 -9.55 -22.69
CA LEU A 219 -10.80 -10.62 -23.46
C LEU A 219 -11.94 -11.24 -22.64
N ASP A 220 -13.11 -11.37 -23.26
CA ASP A 220 -14.34 -11.74 -22.56
C ASP A 220 -14.31 -13.15 -21.96
N GLU A 221 -13.72 -14.11 -22.67
CA GLU A 221 -13.51 -15.47 -22.19
C GLU A 221 -12.53 -15.55 -21.02
N VAL A 222 -11.51 -14.69 -21.02
CA VAL A 222 -10.53 -14.60 -19.92
C VAL A 222 -11.19 -13.99 -18.70
N PHE A 223 -11.96 -12.92 -18.86
CA PHE A 223 -12.75 -12.32 -17.78
C PHE A 223 -13.69 -13.33 -17.13
N ARG A 224 -14.49 -14.05 -17.94
CA ARG A 224 -15.44 -15.03 -17.44
C ARG A 224 -14.73 -16.14 -16.69
N GLU A 225 -13.72 -16.78 -17.28
CA GLU A 225 -13.00 -17.90 -16.67
C GLU A 225 -12.29 -17.47 -15.36
N SER A 226 -11.69 -16.28 -15.32
CA SER A 226 -10.96 -15.81 -14.14
C SER A 226 -11.88 -15.33 -13.00
N HIS A 227 -13.17 -15.10 -13.27
CA HIS A 227 -14.13 -14.61 -12.29
C HIS A 227 -15.22 -15.64 -11.93
N GLU A 228 -15.12 -16.90 -12.36
CA GLU A 228 -16.15 -17.92 -12.08
C GLU A 228 -16.36 -18.17 -10.59
N ILE A 229 -15.29 -18.19 -9.79
CA ILE A 229 -15.38 -18.31 -8.34
C ILE A 229 -15.88 -17.00 -7.73
N ILE A 230 -15.37 -15.85 -8.20
CA ILE A 230 -15.76 -14.51 -7.74
C ILE A 230 -17.27 -14.30 -7.89
N ALA A 231 -17.85 -14.78 -9.00
CA ALA A 231 -19.29 -14.70 -9.28
C ALA A 231 -20.16 -15.41 -8.22
N LYS A 232 -19.61 -16.45 -7.58
CA LYS A 232 -20.33 -17.28 -6.58
C LYS A 232 -20.18 -16.76 -5.16
N LEU A 233 -19.33 -15.77 -4.92
CA LEU A 233 -19.03 -15.32 -3.56
C LEU A 233 -20.24 -14.58 -2.95
N PRO A 234 -20.76 -15.04 -1.79
CA PRO A 234 -21.89 -14.41 -1.12
C PRO A 234 -21.44 -13.21 -0.26
N VAL A 235 -20.64 -12.31 -0.84
CA VAL A 235 -20.08 -11.12 -0.18
C VAL A 235 -20.91 -9.87 -0.48
N ASP A 236 -20.80 -8.86 0.39
CA ASP A 236 -21.50 -7.58 0.22
C ASP A 236 -20.73 -6.61 -0.68
N GLY A 237 -19.43 -6.84 -0.86
CA GLY A 237 -18.64 -6.05 -1.80
C GLY A 237 -17.30 -6.64 -2.17
N LEU A 238 -16.62 -5.93 -3.08
CA LEU A 238 -15.33 -6.27 -3.65
C LEU A 238 -14.37 -5.08 -3.53
N ARG A 239 -13.07 -5.38 -3.33
CA ARG A 239 -11.97 -4.46 -3.57
C ARG A 239 -11.16 -4.96 -4.75
N ILE A 240 -10.91 -4.10 -5.73
CA ILE A 240 -10.18 -4.42 -6.95
C ILE A 240 -8.73 -4.00 -6.80
N ASP A 241 -7.82 -4.97 -6.85
CA ASP A 241 -6.39 -4.73 -6.88
C ASP A 241 -5.94 -4.11 -8.20
N HIS A 242 -5.05 -3.12 -8.13
CA HIS A 242 -4.31 -2.57 -9.27
C HIS A 242 -5.15 -2.33 -10.54
N ILE A 243 -6.27 -1.61 -10.42
CA ILE A 243 -7.16 -1.36 -11.56
C ILE A 243 -6.45 -0.62 -12.72
N ASP A 244 -5.47 0.21 -12.38
CA ASP A 244 -4.70 0.97 -13.36
C ASP A 244 -3.76 0.11 -14.22
N GLY A 245 -3.57 -1.18 -13.92
CA GLY A 245 -2.85 -2.11 -14.81
C GLY A 245 -3.68 -2.65 -15.98
N LEU A 246 -5.01 -2.52 -15.90
CA LEU A 246 -5.91 -3.09 -16.90
C LEU A 246 -5.86 -2.34 -18.22
N TYR A 247 -6.04 -3.07 -19.32
CA TYR A 247 -6.10 -2.46 -20.66
C TYR A 247 -7.29 -1.49 -20.77
N ASN A 248 -8.48 -1.95 -20.34
CA ASN A 248 -9.69 -1.15 -20.30
C ASN A 248 -10.40 -1.29 -18.92
N PRO A 249 -10.07 -0.46 -17.93
CA PRO A 249 -10.62 -0.57 -16.59
C PRO A 249 -12.13 -0.31 -16.53
N LYS A 250 -12.64 0.58 -17.39
CA LYS A 250 -14.08 0.85 -17.47
C LYS A 250 -14.86 -0.39 -17.92
N GLU A 251 -14.43 -1.00 -19.01
CA GLU A 251 -15.10 -2.20 -19.55
C GLU A 251 -15.08 -3.35 -18.55
N TYR A 252 -13.94 -3.54 -17.86
CA TYR A 252 -13.85 -4.49 -16.77
C TYR A 252 -14.89 -4.23 -15.67
N LEU A 253 -15.01 -2.98 -15.21
CA LEU A 253 -15.98 -2.61 -14.17
C LEU A 253 -17.43 -2.77 -14.64
N ASP A 254 -17.72 -2.47 -15.90
CA ASP A 254 -19.03 -2.68 -16.50
C ASP A 254 -19.39 -4.18 -16.53
N LYS A 255 -18.46 -5.04 -16.95
CA LYS A 255 -18.63 -6.51 -16.92
C LYS A 255 -18.76 -7.04 -15.50
N LEU A 256 -17.95 -6.53 -14.56
CA LEU A 256 -18.00 -6.93 -13.16
C LEU A 256 -19.35 -6.58 -12.52
N ARG A 257 -19.88 -5.37 -12.76
CA ARG A 257 -21.22 -4.99 -12.29
C ARG A 257 -22.32 -5.88 -12.84
N GLN A 258 -22.24 -6.25 -14.12
CA GLN A 258 -23.19 -7.20 -14.71
C GLN A 258 -23.09 -8.59 -14.06
N LEU A 259 -21.88 -9.01 -13.68
CA LEU A 259 -21.63 -10.30 -13.05
C LEU A 259 -22.15 -10.36 -11.60
N VAL A 260 -21.90 -9.32 -10.80
CA VAL A 260 -22.10 -9.38 -9.35
C VAL A 260 -23.26 -8.54 -8.81
N GLY A 261 -23.91 -7.75 -9.67
CA GLY A 261 -25.04 -6.88 -9.35
C GLY A 261 -24.66 -5.44 -9.00
N ASN A 262 -25.66 -4.56 -8.98
CA ASN A 262 -25.48 -3.13 -8.68
C ASN A 262 -25.48 -2.80 -7.19
N ASP A 263 -25.98 -3.69 -6.33
CA ASP A 263 -26.10 -3.43 -4.89
C ASP A 263 -24.79 -3.68 -4.12
N LYS A 264 -23.87 -4.48 -4.69
CA LYS A 264 -22.58 -4.75 -4.05
C LYS A 264 -21.71 -3.51 -4.03
N ILE A 265 -20.99 -3.31 -2.94
CA ILE A 265 -19.98 -2.26 -2.86
C ILE A 265 -18.76 -2.65 -3.71
N ILE A 266 -18.24 -1.75 -4.52
CA ILE A 266 -17.00 -1.95 -5.28
C ILE A 266 -16.03 -0.81 -4.99
N TYR A 267 -14.95 -1.12 -4.28
CA TYR A 267 -13.80 -0.24 -4.11
C TYR A 267 -12.70 -0.58 -5.09
N VAL A 268 -11.98 0.43 -5.58
CA VAL A 268 -10.81 0.22 -6.44
C VAL A 268 -9.55 0.72 -5.75
N GLU A 269 -8.49 -0.07 -5.78
CA GLU A 269 -7.17 0.46 -5.50
C GLU A 269 -6.72 1.31 -6.69
N LYS A 270 -6.85 2.63 -6.53
CA LYS A 270 -6.39 3.62 -7.49
C LYS A 270 -5.84 4.81 -6.74
N ILE A 271 -4.62 5.21 -7.08
CA ILE A 271 -3.98 6.37 -6.47
C ILE A 271 -4.39 7.63 -7.21
N LEU A 272 -5.06 8.54 -6.53
CA LEU A 272 -5.44 9.84 -7.07
C LEU A 272 -4.32 10.85 -6.82
N SER A 273 -3.92 11.56 -7.88
CA SER A 273 -3.12 12.78 -7.73
C SER A 273 -3.99 13.94 -7.25
N ILE A 274 -3.35 15.04 -6.87
CA ILE A 274 -4.08 16.20 -6.32
C ILE A 274 -5.08 16.76 -7.34
N ASN A 275 -6.30 17.00 -6.86
CA ASN A 275 -7.46 17.42 -7.65
C ASN A 275 -7.90 16.43 -8.75
N GLU A 276 -7.36 15.21 -8.77
CA GLU A 276 -7.87 14.12 -9.58
C GLU A 276 -9.11 13.51 -8.89
N LYS A 277 -10.10 13.14 -9.68
CA LYS A 277 -11.25 12.34 -9.24
C LYS A 277 -11.26 11.00 -9.98
N LEU A 278 -11.94 10.02 -9.40
CA LEU A 278 -12.35 8.85 -10.17
C LEU A 278 -13.19 9.30 -11.37
N ARG A 279 -13.12 8.54 -12.46
CA ARG A 279 -13.91 8.85 -13.67
C ARG A 279 -15.38 8.58 -13.39
N ASP A 280 -16.25 9.50 -13.79
CA ASP A 280 -17.69 9.41 -13.53
C ASP A 280 -18.36 8.20 -14.19
N ASP A 281 -17.76 7.65 -15.24
CA ASP A 281 -18.26 6.48 -15.98
C ASP A 281 -17.83 5.13 -15.39
N TRP A 282 -17.10 5.15 -14.26
CA TRP A 282 -16.80 3.97 -13.46
C TRP A 282 -17.92 3.71 -12.46
N LYS A 283 -18.59 2.57 -12.59
CA LYS A 283 -19.63 2.12 -11.66
C LYS A 283 -19.00 1.56 -10.38
N VAL A 284 -18.38 2.42 -9.58
CA VAL A 284 -17.68 2.08 -8.34
C VAL A 284 -18.11 3.02 -7.23
N ASP A 285 -17.87 2.59 -6.00
CA ASP A 285 -18.32 3.29 -4.79
C ASP A 285 -17.21 4.18 -4.20
N GLY A 286 -15.97 3.97 -4.63
CA GLY A 286 -14.83 4.81 -4.28
C GLY A 286 -13.48 4.10 -4.39
N THR A 287 -12.48 4.69 -3.76
CA THR A 287 -11.13 4.12 -3.65
C THR A 287 -10.93 3.45 -2.29
N THR A 288 -9.75 2.83 -2.11
CA THR A 288 -9.26 2.37 -0.80
C THR A 288 -8.81 3.51 0.14
N GLY A 289 -8.83 4.77 -0.30
CA GLY A 289 -8.75 5.94 0.59
C GLY A 289 -7.36 6.59 0.76
N TYR A 290 -6.40 6.33 -0.12
CA TYR A 290 -5.08 7.01 -0.08
C TYR A 290 -5.19 8.53 -0.27
N ASP A 291 -6.21 9.01 -0.97
CA ASP A 291 -6.55 10.43 -1.03
C ASP A 291 -6.83 10.96 0.39
N PHE A 292 -7.80 10.38 1.10
CA PHE A 292 -8.11 10.77 2.48
C PHE A 292 -6.88 10.72 3.39
N LEU A 293 -6.08 9.65 3.26
CA LEU A 293 -4.85 9.46 4.03
C LEU A 293 -3.94 10.67 3.94
N ASN A 294 -3.66 11.14 2.73
CA ASN A 294 -2.72 12.22 2.49
C ASN A 294 -3.29 13.59 2.87
N TYR A 295 -4.60 13.82 2.71
CA TYR A 295 -5.25 15.05 3.19
C TYR A 295 -5.13 15.21 4.70
N VAL A 296 -5.43 14.15 5.47
CA VAL A 296 -5.26 14.18 6.94
C VAL A 296 -3.79 14.27 7.33
N ASN A 297 -2.91 13.53 6.64
CA ASN A 297 -1.48 13.55 6.95
C ASN A 297 -0.86 14.94 6.80
N MET A 298 -1.17 15.66 5.70
CA MET A 298 -0.69 17.03 5.49
C MET A 298 -1.33 18.04 6.44
N LEU A 299 -2.60 17.84 6.84
CA LEU A 299 -3.26 18.66 7.85
C LEU A 299 -2.53 18.60 9.20
N LEU A 300 -1.94 17.46 9.55
CA LEU A 300 -1.21 17.26 10.79
C LEU A 300 0.21 17.85 10.77
N VAL A 301 0.71 18.30 9.62
CA VAL A 301 2.01 18.98 9.52
C VAL A 301 1.82 20.47 9.77
N ASP A 302 2.65 21.03 10.64
CA ASP A 302 2.66 22.47 10.91
C ASP A 302 3.41 23.21 9.81
N GLY A 303 2.67 23.96 8.99
CA GLY A 303 3.23 24.73 7.88
C GLY A 303 4.27 25.78 8.31
N SER A 304 4.24 26.24 9.57
CA SER A 304 5.25 27.21 10.05
C SER A 304 6.66 26.61 10.17
N GLY A 305 6.78 25.28 10.28
CA GLY A 305 8.07 24.60 10.31
C GLY A 305 8.73 24.36 8.94
N GLU A 306 8.06 24.71 7.82
CA GLU A 306 8.54 24.37 6.49
C GLU A 306 9.93 24.95 6.18
N GLU A 307 10.11 26.26 6.41
CA GLU A 307 11.35 26.94 6.06
C GLU A 307 12.53 26.43 6.91
N GLU A 308 12.32 26.27 8.22
CA GLU A 308 13.35 25.80 9.15
C GLU A 308 13.74 24.34 8.86
N LEU A 309 12.77 23.44 8.66
CA LEU A 309 13.06 22.04 8.30
C LEU A 309 13.71 21.92 6.92
N THR A 310 13.28 22.71 5.93
CA THR A 310 13.91 22.73 4.61
C THR A 310 15.36 23.17 4.71
N LYS A 311 15.60 24.33 5.36
CA LYS A 311 16.93 24.89 5.53
C LYS A 311 17.84 23.97 6.34
N PHE A 312 17.34 23.38 7.42
CA PHE A 312 18.12 22.45 8.22
C PHE A 312 18.46 21.18 7.44
N TYR A 313 17.49 20.57 6.75
CA TYR A 313 17.72 19.41 5.92
C TYR A 313 18.81 19.67 4.87
N GLU A 314 18.69 20.73 4.08
CA GLU A 314 19.66 21.11 3.05
C GLU A 314 21.07 21.34 3.62
N ASN A 315 21.16 22.04 4.76
CA ASN A 315 22.43 22.30 5.45
C ASN A 315 23.05 21.02 6.00
N PHE A 316 22.25 20.15 6.61
CA PHE A 316 22.72 18.93 7.25
C PHE A 316 23.34 17.98 6.21
N ILE A 317 22.64 17.76 5.09
CA ILE A 317 23.13 16.89 4.02
C ILE A 317 24.16 17.58 3.11
N GLY A 318 24.36 18.89 3.24
CA GLY A 318 25.32 19.68 2.46
C GLY A 318 24.94 19.84 0.98
N ARG A 319 23.67 19.66 0.62
CA ARG A 319 23.15 19.80 -0.76
C ARG A 319 21.69 20.24 -0.75
N LYS A 320 21.30 20.97 -1.79
CA LYS A 320 19.89 21.26 -2.08
C LYS A 320 19.29 20.14 -2.93
N ILE A 321 18.01 19.85 -2.72
CA ILE A 321 17.27 18.88 -3.55
C ILE A 321 16.03 19.56 -4.10
N ASN A 322 16.01 19.77 -5.42
CA ASN A 322 14.80 20.16 -6.11
C ASN A 322 13.89 18.93 -6.27
N ILE A 323 12.69 18.98 -5.69
CA ILE A 323 11.78 17.84 -5.67
C ILE A 323 11.24 17.48 -7.06
N ASP A 324 11.00 18.46 -7.94
CA ASP A 324 10.54 18.19 -9.30
C ASP A 324 11.59 17.49 -10.16
N GLU A 325 12.83 17.95 -10.06
CA GLU A 325 13.98 17.31 -10.70
C GLU A 325 14.17 15.89 -10.16
N LEU A 326 14.04 15.69 -8.85
CA LEU A 326 14.12 14.37 -8.23
C LEU A 326 13.03 13.42 -8.74
N ILE A 327 11.77 13.87 -8.82
CA ILE A 327 10.68 13.05 -9.34
C ILE A 327 10.95 12.65 -10.79
N ILE A 328 11.36 13.61 -11.63
CA ILE A 328 11.64 13.35 -13.04
C ILE A 328 12.81 12.37 -13.19
N GLN A 329 13.93 12.60 -12.50
CA GLN A 329 15.10 11.72 -12.61
C GLN A 329 14.81 10.32 -12.07
N SER A 330 14.03 10.19 -10.98
CA SER A 330 13.67 8.87 -10.44
C SER A 330 12.78 8.09 -11.42
N LYS A 331 11.83 8.76 -12.09
CA LYS A 331 11.02 8.13 -13.14
C LYS A 331 11.86 7.71 -14.35
N LYS A 332 12.77 8.56 -14.81
CA LYS A 332 13.71 8.20 -15.90
C LYS A 332 14.63 7.06 -15.49
N LEU A 333 15.11 7.04 -14.24
CA LEU A 333 15.96 5.97 -13.71
C LEU A 333 15.23 4.62 -13.80
N VAL A 334 14.03 4.51 -13.24
CA VAL A 334 13.30 3.22 -13.26
C VAL A 334 12.88 2.81 -14.67
N ALA A 335 12.52 3.77 -15.53
CA ALA A 335 12.24 3.48 -16.94
C ALA A 335 13.43 2.78 -17.61
N ASN A 336 14.64 3.32 -17.43
CA ASN A 336 15.87 2.79 -18.01
C ASN A 336 16.40 1.52 -17.32
N GLN A 337 16.23 1.40 -16.00
CA GLN A 337 16.77 0.30 -15.22
C GLN A 337 15.85 -0.93 -15.22
N LEU A 338 14.53 -0.74 -15.18
CA LEU A 338 13.56 -1.81 -14.90
C LEU A 338 12.63 -2.13 -16.08
N PHE A 339 12.34 -1.13 -16.92
CA PHE A 339 11.30 -1.20 -17.97
C PHE A 339 11.85 -1.01 -19.38
N LYS A 340 13.17 -1.03 -19.56
CA LYS A 340 13.80 -0.73 -20.85
C LYS A 340 13.25 -1.58 -22.00
N GLY A 341 13.20 -2.91 -21.82
CA GLY A 341 12.67 -3.82 -22.84
C GLY A 341 11.18 -3.65 -23.15
N ASP A 342 10.40 -3.15 -22.19
CA ASP A 342 8.98 -2.82 -22.37
C ASP A 342 8.83 -1.51 -23.15
N ILE A 343 9.60 -0.48 -22.78
CA ILE A 343 9.57 0.84 -23.43
C ILE A 343 10.14 0.80 -24.84
N GLU A 344 11.16 -0.03 -25.12
CA GLU A 344 11.66 -0.26 -26.48
C GLU A 344 10.57 -0.83 -27.40
N ARG A 345 9.77 -1.78 -26.90
CA ARG A 345 8.63 -2.34 -27.65
C ARG A 345 7.51 -1.32 -27.84
N LEU A 346 7.18 -0.54 -26.81
CA LEU A 346 6.20 0.55 -26.91
C LEU A 346 6.66 1.64 -27.89
N SER A 347 7.96 1.96 -27.90
CA SER A 347 8.55 2.94 -28.83
C SER A 347 8.37 2.49 -30.28
N LYS A 348 8.57 1.19 -30.55
CA LYS A 348 8.29 0.60 -31.87
C LYS A 348 6.80 0.62 -32.21
N LEU A 349 5.93 0.24 -31.25
CA LEU A 349 4.47 0.23 -31.44
C LEU A 349 3.92 1.63 -31.79
N LEU A 350 4.39 2.65 -31.07
CA LEU A 350 3.96 4.04 -31.24
C LEU A 350 4.74 4.80 -32.33
N ASN A 351 5.75 4.18 -32.92
CA ASN A 351 6.68 4.80 -33.85
C ASN A 351 7.30 6.11 -33.31
N VAL A 352 7.79 6.06 -32.07
CA VAL A 352 8.47 7.18 -31.39
C VAL A 352 9.86 6.78 -30.95
N ASN A 353 10.71 7.78 -30.72
CA ASN A 353 12.04 7.55 -30.17
C ASN A 353 11.94 7.10 -28.69
N TYR A 354 12.84 6.21 -28.26
CA TYR A 354 12.89 5.69 -26.89
C TYR A 354 13.03 6.80 -25.84
N ASP A 355 13.98 7.71 -26.01
CA ASP A 355 14.23 8.80 -25.05
C ASP A 355 13.02 9.74 -24.97
N TYR A 356 12.34 9.99 -26.11
CA TYR A 356 11.09 10.74 -26.13
C TYR A 356 10.01 10.10 -25.26
N LEU A 357 9.85 8.77 -25.35
CA LEU A 357 8.85 8.05 -24.58
C LEU A 357 9.21 7.97 -23.09
N VAL A 358 10.49 7.81 -22.74
CA VAL A 358 10.98 7.91 -21.36
C VAL A 358 10.71 9.29 -20.78
N ASP A 359 11.00 10.35 -21.53
CA ASP A 359 10.76 11.74 -21.12
C ASP A 359 9.26 12.03 -20.93
N PHE A 360 8.43 11.52 -21.83
CA PHE A 360 6.98 11.58 -21.71
C PHE A 360 6.50 10.89 -20.41
N LEU A 361 6.93 9.66 -20.15
CA LEU A 361 6.54 8.88 -18.97
C LEU A 361 7.02 9.55 -17.67
N ALA A 362 8.22 10.13 -17.67
CA ALA A 362 8.75 10.89 -16.54
C ALA A 362 8.03 12.23 -16.31
N CYS A 363 7.50 12.84 -17.38
CA CYS A 363 6.73 14.08 -17.29
C CYS A 363 5.36 13.89 -16.62
N MET A 364 4.71 12.73 -16.80
CA MET A 364 3.34 12.47 -16.35
C MET A 364 3.09 12.86 -14.88
N LYS A 365 1.97 13.54 -14.63
CA LYS A 365 1.59 14.10 -13.31
C LYS A 365 0.56 13.29 -12.54
N LYS A 366 -0.01 12.27 -13.18
CA LYS A 366 -0.90 11.26 -12.59
C LYS A 366 -0.47 9.85 -13.01
N TYR A 367 -1.04 8.82 -12.40
CA TYR A 367 -0.65 7.42 -12.62
C TYR A 367 -0.84 6.98 -14.06
N ARG A 368 -1.97 7.32 -14.69
CA ARG A 368 -2.22 7.09 -16.12
C ARG A 368 -3.34 7.98 -16.66
N THR A 369 -3.52 7.96 -17.98
CA THR A 369 -4.74 8.42 -18.66
C THR A 369 -5.67 7.26 -18.98
N TYR A 370 -6.89 7.57 -19.44
CA TYR A 370 -7.96 6.57 -19.67
C TYR A 370 -8.67 6.73 -21.02
N LEU A 371 -7.89 6.88 -22.10
CA LEU A 371 -8.39 6.66 -23.47
C LEU A 371 -9.02 5.26 -23.58
N PRO A 372 -10.08 5.09 -24.41
CA PRO A 372 -10.64 6.07 -25.35
C PRO A 372 -11.63 7.07 -24.73
N PHE A 373 -11.83 7.03 -23.41
CA PHE A 373 -12.92 7.77 -22.76
C PHE A 373 -12.49 9.12 -22.17
N GLU A 374 -11.21 9.26 -21.78
CA GLU A 374 -10.61 10.54 -21.46
C GLU A 374 -10.11 11.24 -22.73
N ASP A 375 -10.24 12.57 -22.77
CA ASP A 375 -9.71 13.40 -23.84
C ASP A 375 -8.16 13.27 -23.96
N ILE A 376 -7.66 13.22 -25.19
CA ILE A 376 -6.23 13.23 -25.54
C ILE A 376 -5.48 14.41 -24.94
N ASN A 377 -6.16 15.50 -24.60
CA ASN A 377 -5.59 16.64 -23.86
C ASN A 377 -4.90 16.20 -22.55
N GLY A 378 -5.34 15.10 -21.93
CA GLY A 378 -4.73 14.53 -20.73
C GLY A 378 -3.28 14.06 -20.90
N ILE A 379 -2.80 13.86 -22.13
CA ILE A 379 -1.39 13.56 -22.43
C ILE A 379 -0.63 14.73 -23.05
N ARG A 380 -1.32 15.78 -23.51
CA ARG A 380 -0.76 16.80 -24.42
C ARG A 380 0.34 17.66 -23.80
N GLU A 381 0.26 17.94 -22.51
CA GLU A 381 1.28 18.73 -21.81
C GLU A 381 2.65 18.02 -21.80
N CYS A 382 2.64 16.70 -21.75
CA CYS A 382 3.84 15.87 -21.82
C CYS A 382 4.19 15.44 -23.26
N ASP A 383 3.20 15.17 -24.11
CA ASP A 383 3.35 14.92 -25.55
C ASP A 383 3.40 16.24 -26.35
N LYS A 384 4.40 17.07 -26.05
CA LYS A 384 4.53 18.43 -26.63
C LYS A 384 4.61 18.43 -28.16
N GLU A 385 5.17 17.37 -28.74
CA GLU A 385 5.34 17.22 -30.18
C GLU A 385 4.11 16.61 -30.87
N GLY A 386 3.13 16.08 -30.11
CA GLY A 386 1.96 15.42 -30.67
C GLY A 386 2.29 14.14 -31.41
N LYS A 387 3.27 13.40 -30.92
CA LYS A 387 3.74 12.14 -31.52
C LYS A 387 2.82 10.98 -31.18
N LEU A 388 2.10 11.04 -30.06
CA LEU A 388 1.21 9.98 -29.61
C LEU A 388 -0.18 10.15 -30.24
N LYS A 389 -0.42 9.46 -31.38
CA LYS A 389 -1.68 9.56 -32.14
C LYS A 389 -2.46 8.25 -32.25
N ASP A 390 -1.77 7.10 -32.20
CA ASP A 390 -2.43 5.80 -32.26
C ASP A 390 -3.10 5.51 -30.91
N GLU A 391 -4.43 5.61 -30.88
CA GLU A 391 -5.24 5.37 -29.69
C GLU A 391 -4.97 3.99 -29.08
N LYS A 392 -4.85 2.94 -29.89
CA LYS A 392 -4.59 1.57 -29.41
C LYS A 392 -3.21 1.45 -28.78
N GLY A 393 -2.20 2.05 -29.42
CA GLY A 393 -0.86 2.17 -28.87
C GLY A 393 -0.83 2.94 -27.56
N ILE A 394 -1.63 4.02 -27.43
CA ILE A 394 -1.76 4.79 -26.19
C ILE A 394 -2.43 3.96 -25.10
N MET A 395 -3.50 3.22 -25.41
CA MET A 395 -4.14 2.32 -24.45
C MET A 395 -3.16 1.26 -23.91
N ARG A 396 -2.28 0.75 -24.78
CA ARG A 396 -1.19 -0.15 -24.35
C ARG A 396 -0.18 0.58 -23.47
N LEU A 397 0.27 1.77 -23.85
CA LEU A 397 1.17 2.61 -23.06
C LEU A 397 0.61 2.90 -21.66
N GLN A 398 -0.69 3.15 -21.56
CA GLN A 398 -1.38 3.45 -20.30
C GLN A 398 -1.29 2.33 -19.26
N GLN A 399 -1.03 1.08 -19.65
CA GLN A 399 -0.81 -0.02 -18.72
C GLN A 399 0.57 0.05 -18.01
N TYR A 400 1.53 0.79 -18.58
CA TYR A 400 2.89 0.95 -18.02
C TYR A 400 3.10 2.30 -17.33
N MET A 401 2.28 3.31 -17.63
CA MET A 401 2.35 4.61 -16.95
C MET A 401 2.29 4.48 -15.40
N PRO A 402 1.42 3.64 -14.81
CA PRO A 402 1.34 3.49 -13.35
C PRO A 402 2.62 2.88 -12.78
N ALA A 403 3.25 1.96 -13.51
CA ALA A 403 4.50 1.33 -13.08
C ALA A 403 5.66 2.33 -13.01
N ILE A 404 5.74 3.25 -13.98
CA ILE A 404 6.75 4.33 -13.95
C ILE A 404 6.46 5.29 -12.80
N PHE A 405 5.19 5.64 -12.55
CA PHE A 405 4.83 6.50 -11.43
C PHE A 405 5.14 5.82 -10.09
N ALA A 406 4.65 4.61 -9.85
CA ALA A 406 4.86 3.87 -8.60
C ALA A 406 6.35 3.61 -8.34
N LYS A 407 7.08 3.02 -9.30
CA LYS A 407 8.49 2.69 -9.08
C LYS A 407 9.38 3.94 -8.98
N GLY A 408 9.06 5.00 -9.74
CA GLY A 408 9.82 6.24 -9.75
C GLY A 408 9.52 7.13 -8.54
N TYR A 409 8.25 7.26 -8.18
CA TYR A 409 7.82 8.10 -7.08
C TYR A 409 7.84 7.33 -5.75
N GLU A 410 6.95 6.35 -5.61
CA GLU A 410 6.73 5.63 -4.35
C GLU A 410 7.96 4.83 -3.90
N ASP A 411 8.62 4.16 -4.84
CA ASP A 411 9.73 3.24 -4.55
C ASP A 411 11.09 3.82 -4.91
N THR A 412 11.21 5.13 -5.11
CA THR A 412 12.50 5.79 -5.26
C THR A 412 12.49 7.19 -4.65
N THR A 413 11.66 8.12 -5.15
CA THR A 413 11.59 9.50 -4.63
C THR A 413 11.28 9.55 -3.12
N LEU A 414 10.31 8.75 -2.65
CA LEU A 414 9.91 8.72 -1.22
C LEU A 414 11.03 8.24 -0.28
N PHE A 415 12.07 7.62 -0.81
CA PHE A 415 13.21 7.13 -0.04
C PHE A 415 14.43 8.06 -0.12
N ILE A 416 14.38 9.12 -0.95
CA ILE A 416 15.48 10.08 -1.13
C ILE A 416 15.18 11.41 -0.46
N TYR A 417 14.00 11.99 -0.68
CA TYR A 417 13.69 13.34 -0.20
C TYR A 417 13.28 13.33 1.28
N ASN A 418 14.24 13.52 2.17
CA ASN A 418 14.06 13.24 3.59
C ASN A 418 13.80 14.48 4.46
N ARG A 419 13.20 15.55 3.91
CA ARG A 419 12.88 16.79 4.66
C ARG A 419 12.04 16.50 5.91
N LEU A 420 10.92 15.78 5.74
CA LEU A 420 10.03 15.32 6.80
C LEU A 420 9.32 14.04 6.33
N ILE A 421 9.80 12.87 6.76
CA ILE A 421 9.45 11.60 6.10
C ILE A 421 8.05 11.09 6.43
N SER A 422 7.31 11.72 7.35
CA SER A 422 5.89 11.41 7.56
C SER A 422 5.04 11.74 6.32
N LEU A 423 5.49 12.68 5.48
CA LEU A 423 4.87 13.03 4.20
C LEU A 423 5.19 12.04 3.09
N ASN A 424 6.19 11.18 3.26
CA ASN A 424 6.70 10.31 2.22
C ASN A 424 5.87 9.02 2.16
N GLU A 425 4.66 9.14 1.63
CA GLU A 425 3.65 8.08 1.69
C GLU A 425 3.00 7.79 0.32
N VAL A 426 2.41 6.61 0.17
CA VAL A 426 1.66 6.24 -1.03
C VAL A 426 0.52 7.24 -1.24
N GLY A 427 0.44 7.81 -2.46
CA GLY A 427 -0.52 8.86 -2.81
C GLY A 427 -0.14 10.28 -2.37
N SER A 428 1.03 10.49 -1.76
CA SER A 428 1.48 11.83 -1.38
C SER A 428 1.86 12.69 -2.59
N ASP A 429 1.97 14.00 -2.37
CA ASP A 429 2.66 14.93 -3.28
C ASP A 429 3.66 15.78 -2.49
N LEU A 430 4.92 15.33 -2.46
CA LEU A 430 6.08 15.99 -1.83
C LEU A 430 6.39 17.41 -2.33
N ARG A 431 5.71 17.90 -3.37
CA ARG A 431 5.71 19.33 -3.71
C ARG A 431 4.99 20.17 -2.67
N ARG A 432 4.08 19.57 -1.91
CA ARG A 432 3.36 20.18 -0.80
C ARG A 432 3.94 19.72 0.53
N PHE A 433 3.80 20.57 1.53
CA PHE A 433 4.34 20.34 2.86
C PHE A 433 3.24 20.20 3.92
N SER A 434 2.25 21.10 3.91
CA SER A 434 1.15 21.12 4.87
C SER A 434 -0.17 21.48 4.16
N LEU A 435 -1.29 21.22 4.81
CA LEU A 435 -2.63 21.68 4.40
C LEU A 435 -3.33 22.41 5.52
N SER A 436 -4.16 23.38 5.16
CA SER A 436 -4.99 24.10 6.13
C SER A 436 -6.26 23.30 6.49
N ILE A 437 -6.91 23.69 7.59
CA ILE A 437 -8.24 23.19 7.96
C ILE A 437 -9.26 23.53 6.85
N GLU A 438 -9.10 24.66 6.17
CA GLU A 438 -9.95 25.06 5.03
C GLU A 438 -9.81 24.09 3.85
N ASP A 439 -8.59 23.71 3.48
CA ASP A 439 -8.34 22.73 2.41
C ASP A 439 -8.98 21.37 2.74
N PHE A 440 -8.85 20.94 4.01
CA PHE A 440 -9.49 19.72 4.49
C PHE A 440 -11.02 19.81 4.45
N HIS A 441 -11.59 20.96 4.76
CA HIS A 441 -13.03 21.18 4.62
C HIS A 441 -13.48 21.16 3.16
N ASN A 442 -12.75 21.81 2.26
CA ASN A 442 -13.05 21.82 0.83
C ASN A 442 -13.01 20.40 0.25
N PHE A 443 -12.02 19.59 0.66
CA PHE A 443 -11.98 18.17 0.32
C PHE A 443 -13.23 17.43 0.80
N ASN A 444 -13.61 17.56 2.07
CA ASN A 444 -14.80 16.87 2.61
C ASN A 444 -16.12 17.37 2.03
N LEU A 445 -16.25 18.68 1.77
CA LEU A 445 -17.41 19.28 1.09
C LEU A 445 -17.58 18.74 -0.34
N SER A 446 -16.48 18.43 -1.02
CA SER A 446 -16.53 17.84 -2.38
C SER A 446 -16.99 16.37 -2.40
N ARG A 447 -17.12 15.73 -1.23
CA ARG A 447 -17.38 14.28 -1.08
C ARG A 447 -18.39 13.94 0.03
N VAL A 448 -19.29 14.86 0.41
CA VAL A 448 -20.22 14.70 1.54
C VAL A 448 -20.99 13.36 1.54
N ASN A 449 -21.45 12.93 0.37
CA ASN A 449 -22.28 11.74 0.18
C ASN A 449 -21.48 10.50 -0.25
N THR A 450 -20.16 10.56 -0.26
CA THR A 450 -19.34 9.41 -0.68
C THR A 450 -19.38 8.30 0.35
N ILE A 451 -19.27 7.06 -0.14
CA ILE A 451 -18.92 5.90 0.67
C ILE A 451 -17.52 5.38 0.37
N SER A 452 -16.68 6.16 -0.34
CA SER A 452 -15.25 5.88 -0.50
C SER A 452 -14.57 5.70 0.86
N MET A 453 -13.52 4.87 0.89
CA MET A 453 -12.83 4.57 2.14
C MET A 453 -12.06 5.80 2.65
N ASN A 454 -12.00 5.95 3.97
CA ASN A 454 -11.11 6.84 4.69
C ASN A 454 -10.11 5.94 5.42
N THR A 455 -8.90 5.77 4.86
CA THR A 455 -7.85 4.97 5.48
C THR A 455 -6.69 5.82 5.97
N LEU A 456 -5.94 5.29 6.92
CA LEU A 456 -4.70 5.88 7.41
C LEU A 456 -3.56 4.84 7.52
N SER A 457 -3.83 3.55 7.44
CA SER A 457 -2.79 2.53 7.40
C SER A 457 -3.25 1.42 6.48
N THR A 458 -2.35 0.88 5.68
CA THR A 458 -2.64 -0.27 4.82
C THR A 458 -1.49 -1.27 4.89
N HIS A 459 -1.63 -2.35 4.13
CA HIS A 459 -0.55 -3.31 3.92
C HIS A 459 0.56 -2.79 2.98
N ASP A 460 0.39 -1.62 2.34
CA ASP A 460 1.35 -1.04 1.39
C ASP A 460 1.81 0.37 1.75
N THR A 461 1.19 1.02 2.74
CA THR A 461 1.71 2.29 3.27
C THR A 461 3.17 2.11 3.72
N LYS A 462 4.01 3.09 3.42
CA LYS A 462 5.41 3.15 3.84
C LYS A 462 5.51 3.18 5.36
N PHE A 463 4.54 3.78 6.05
CA PHE A 463 4.41 3.79 7.50
C PHE A 463 2.97 3.68 7.97
N SER A 464 2.78 3.04 9.13
CA SER A 464 1.53 3.17 9.90
C SER A 464 1.21 4.62 10.27
N GLU A 465 -0.07 4.89 10.53
CA GLU A 465 -0.58 6.20 10.94
C GLU A 465 0.07 6.77 12.20
N ASP A 466 0.42 5.91 13.17
CA ASP A 466 1.00 6.34 14.45
C ASP A 466 2.49 6.74 14.30
N VAL A 467 3.23 6.07 13.40
CA VAL A 467 4.60 6.45 13.05
C VAL A 467 4.61 7.84 12.41
N ARG A 468 3.71 8.09 11.45
CA ARG A 468 3.61 9.38 10.77
C ARG A 468 3.16 10.49 11.72
N ALA A 469 2.21 10.20 12.62
CA ALA A 469 1.77 11.14 13.63
C ALA A 469 2.91 11.63 14.54
N ARG A 470 3.81 10.73 14.98
CA ARG A 470 5.00 11.09 15.76
C ARG A 470 5.98 11.94 14.97
N ILE A 471 6.36 11.51 13.77
CA ILE A 471 7.33 12.24 12.94
C ILE A 471 6.82 13.64 12.60
N SER A 472 5.53 13.82 12.33
CA SER A 472 4.96 15.15 12.03
C SER A 472 5.07 16.13 13.20
N VAL A 473 5.27 15.69 14.44
CA VAL A 473 5.55 16.60 15.59
C VAL A 473 6.83 17.41 15.35
N LEU A 474 7.81 16.87 14.61
CA LEU A 474 9.07 17.57 14.31
C LEU A 474 8.84 18.90 13.56
N SER A 475 7.73 19.03 12.83
CA SER A 475 7.35 20.29 12.17
C SER A 475 6.93 21.40 13.12
N GLU A 476 6.49 21.08 14.34
CA GLU A 476 6.10 22.09 15.34
C GLU A 476 7.27 22.59 16.18
N ILE A 477 8.37 21.82 16.23
CA ILE A 477 9.56 22.09 17.05
C ILE A 477 10.86 21.95 16.25
N PRO A 478 10.99 22.61 15.08
CA PRO A 478 12.13 22.43 14.18
C PRO A 478 13.47 22.77 14.85
N LYS A 479 13.49 23.74 15.76
CA LYS A 479 14.70 24.15 16.50
C LYS A 479 15.20 23.08 17.46
N GLU A 480 14.32 22.50 18.27
CA GLU A 480 14.69 21.40 19.18
C GLU A 480 15.18 20.19 18.37
N TRP A 481 14.50 19.88 17.26
CA TRP A 481 14.90 18.81 16.35
C TRP A 481 16.29 19.05 15.74
N GLU A 482 16.57 20.26 15.25
CA GLU A 482 17.87 20.64 14.71
C GLU A 482 18.98 20.49 15.75
N GLU A 483 18.75 20.94 16.99
CA GLU A 483 19.70 20.76 18.09
C GLU A 483 20.00 19.29 18.37
N ARG A 484 18.96 18.44 18.40
CA ARG A 484 19.11 17.00 18.66
C ARG A 484 19.91 16.32 17.58
N VAL A 485 19.58 16.53 16.32
CA VAL A 485 20.29 15.89 15.20
C VAL A 485 21.75 16.34 15.15
N LYS A 486 22.05 17.63 15.35
CA LYS A 486 23.45 18.09 15.43
C LYS A 486 24.21 17.41 16.56
N TYR A 487 23.60 17.32 17.74
CA TYR A 487 24.20 16.64 18.88
C TYR A 487 24.43 15.14 18.62
N TRP A 488 23.45 14.43 18.08
CA TRP A 488 23.58 13.00 17.77
C TRP A 488 24.61 12.74 16.65
N HIS A 489 24.64 13.60 15.64
CA HIS A 489 25.67 13.58 14.61
C HIS A 489 27.07 13.79 15.20
N ASP A 490 27.25 14.78 16.07
CA ASP A 490 28.54 15.04 16.73
C ASP A 490 28.97 13.91 17.66
N LEU A 491 28.01 13.18 18.22
CA LEU A 491 28.25 12.06 19.14
C LEU A 491 28.62 10.77 18.41
N LEU A 492 27.96 10.45 17.30
CA LEU A 492 28.12 9.18 16.57
C LEU A 492 29.03 9.29 15.34
N ARG A 493 29.10 10.46 14.69
CA ARG A 493 29.93 10.81 13.52
C ARG A 493 30.07 9.66 12.51
N PRO A 494 28.97 9.11 11.99
CA PRO A 494 29.03 7.90 11.18
C PRO A 494 29.67 8.16 9.81
N ASN A 495 30.32 7.14 9.25
CA ASN A 495 30.88 7.17 7.90
C ASN A 495 29.87 6.65 6.86
N ILE A 496 28.70 7.30 6.78
CA ILE A 496 27.62 7.03 5.82
C ILE A 496 27.12 8.34 5.19
N ASP A 497 26.30 8.27 4.15
CA ASP A 497 25.64 9.46 3.59
C ASP A 497 24.73 10.10 4.65
N LYS A 498 24.89 11.42 4.86
CA LYS A 498 24.10 12.17 5.83
C LYS A 498 22.60 12.14 5.53
N ASN A 499 22.19 11.92 4.28
CA ASN A 499 20.79 11.74 3.94
C ASN A 499 20.22 10.44 4.52
N ASP A 500 21.03 9.37 4.60
CA ASP A 500 20.66 8.09 5.21
C ASP A 500 20.72 8.17 6.74
N GLU A 501 21.68 8.92 7.29
CA GLU A 501 21.74 9.25 8.72
C GLU A 501 20.49 10.02 9.18
N TYR A 502 20.12 11.09 8.44
CA TYR A 502 18.93 11.89 8.74
C TYR A 502 17.64 11.07 8.62
N ARG A 503 17.59 10.16 7.66
CA ARG A 503 16.50 9.19 7.48
C ARG A 503 16.40 8.23 8.66
N PHE A 504 17.53 7.71 9.16
CA PHE A 504 17.56 6.85 10.34
C PHE A 504 16.99 7.57 11.57
N TYR A 505 17.43 8.80 11.86
CA TYR A 505 16.95 9.52 13.04
C TYR A 505 15.43 9.73 13.01
N GLN A 506 14.86 10.16 11.89
CA GLN A 506 13.40 10.30 11.77
C GLN A 506 12.66 8.95 11.84
N THR A 507 13.23 7.89 11.24
CA THR A 507 12.65 6.55 11.32
C THR A 507 12.61 6.05 12.77
N LEU A 508 13.69 6.28 13.52
CA LEU A 508 13.75 5.91 14.93
C LEU A 508 12.73 6.72 15.74
N VAL A 509 12.66 8.05 15.57
CA VAL A 509 11.64 8.90 16.21
C VAL A 509 10.22 8.40 15.94
N GLY A 510 9.92 8.01 14.70
CA GLY A 510 8.59 7.54 14.36
C GLY A 510 8.22 6.19 14.98
N SER A 511 9.19 5.28 15.13
CA SER A 511 8.95 3.86 15.46
C SER A 511 9.52 3.40 16.80
N TYR A 512 10.04 4.32 17.62
CA TYR A 512 10.69 3.96 18.86
C TYR A 512 9.73 3.30 19.86
N GLU A 513 10.02 2.05 20.20
CA GLU A 513 9.35 1.24 21.22
C GLU A 513 10.34 0.76 22.31
N GLY A 514 11.55 1.34 22.34
CA GLY A 514 12.68 0.86 23.14
C GLY A 514 13.90 0.53 22.29
N PHE A 515 15.04 0.29 22.93
CA PHE A 515 16.29 -0.10 22.26
C PHE A 515 16.49 -1.63 22.21
N ASP A 516 15.44 -2.40 22.52
CA ASP A 516 15.56 -3.85 22.66
C ASP A 516 15.58 -4.58 21.31
N ASN A 517 14.87 -4.06 20.30
CA ASN A 517 14.81 -4.64 18.95
C ASN A 517 15.38 -3.67 17.90
N LYS A 518 16.63 -3.93 17.47
CA LYS A 518 17.27 -3.21 16.37
C LYS A 518 17.08 -3.85 14.99
N GLU A 519 16.69 -5.12 14.93
CA GLU A 519 16.64 -5.86 13.66
C GLU A 519 15.54 -5.34 12.72
N ARG A 520 14.39 -4.91 13.28
CA ARG A 520 13.32 -4.28 12.48
C ARG A 520 13.83 -3.03 11.75
N ILE A 521 14.44 -2.09 12.48
CA ILE A 521 14.94 -0.85 11.89
C ILE A 521 16.16 -1.07 10.99
N LYS A 522 17.04 -2.04 11.30
CA LYS A 522 18.17 -2.43 10.44
C LYS A 522 17.68 -2.95 9.09
N ASN A 523 16.76 -3.91 9.09
CA ASN A 523 16.17 -4.46 7.87
C ASN A 523 15.42 -3.38 7.07
N HIS A 524 14.67 -2.53 7.76
CA HIS A 524 13.99 -1.40 7.12
C HIS A 524 14.99 -0.42 6.48
N MET A 525 16.06 -0.04 7.18
CA MET A 525 17.06 0.88 6.63
C MET A 525 17.79 0.31 5.41
N ILE A 526 18.07 -1.00 5.37
CA ILE A 526 18.60 -1.65 4.16
C ILE A 526 17.61 -1.57 3.00
N LYS A 527 16.32 -1.83 3.25
CA LYS A 527 15.27 -1.63 2.24
C LYS A 527 15.25 -0.19 1.74
N VAL A 528 15.24 0.79 2.65
CA VAL A 528 15.21 2.23 2.32
C VAL A 528 16.35 2.62 1.37
N ILE A 529 17.59 2.25 1.68
CA ILE A 529 18.75 2.66 0.86
C ILE A 529 18.81 1.90 -0.48
N ARG A 530 18.26 0.68 -0.56
CA ARG A 530 18.09 -0.06 -1.82
C ARG A 530 16.98 0.54 -2.69
N GLU A 531 15.88 0.96 -2.10
CA GLU A 531 14.81 1.66 -2.82
C GLU A 531 15.26 3.05 -3.28
N ALA A 532 16.10 3.74 -2.51
CA ALA A 532 16.70 5.01 -2.92
C ALA A 532 17.60 4.88 -4.16
N LYS A 533 18.22 3.72 -4.38
CA LYS A 533 19.07 3.40 -5.56
C LYS A 533 20.28 4.33 -5.72
N VAL A 534 20.70 5.01 -4.65
CA VAL A 534 21.86 5.93 -4.68
C VAL A 534 23.16 5.18 -4.45
N HIS A 535 23.27 4.47 -3.32
CA HIS A 535 24.50 3.79 -2.89
C HIS A 535 24.45 2.27 -3.03
N THR A 536 23.25 1.69 -3.11
CA THR A 536 22.98 0.26 -3.24
C THR A 536 21.64 0.05 -3.96
N THR A 537 21.45 -1.09 -4.61
CA THR A 537 20.17 -1.49 -5.21
C THR A 537 19.84 -2.93 -4.84
N TRP A 538 18.62 -3.37 -5.13
CA TRP A 538 18.24 -4.78 -5.01
C TRP A 538 19.01 -5.67 -5.98
N GLU A 539 19.24 -5.19 -7.21
CA GLU A 539 19.93 -5.95 -8.26
C GLU A 539 21.42 -6.09 -8.01
N ASN A 540 22.05 -5.07 -7.41
CA ASN A 540 23.48 -5.10 -7.14
C ASN A 540 23.77 -4.52 -5.74
N PRO A 541 23.55 -5.30 -4.67
CA PRO A 541 23.77 -4.83 -3.31
C PRO A 541 25.21 -4.40 -3.06
N ASN A 542 25.40 -3.15 -2.65
CA ASN A 542 26.69 -2.64 -2.19
C ASN A 542 26.91 -3.05 -0.74
N ILE A 543 27.37 -4.30 -0.55
CA ILE A 543 27.54 -4.91 0.77
C ILE A 543 28.49 -4.11 1.67
N GLU A 544 29.47 -3.41 1.10
CA GLU A 544 30.39 -2.56 1.88
C GLU A 544 29.64 -1.38 2.51
N TYR A 545 28.82 -0.68 1.72
CA TYR A 545 28.02 0.44 2.22
C TYR A 545 26.92 -0.01 3.18
N GLU A 546 26.24 -1.12 2.87
CA GLU A 546 25.21 -1.70 3.74
C GLU A 546 25.78 -2.06 5.12
N LYS A 547 27.00 -2.60 5.20
CA LYS A 547 27.67 -2.87 6.47
C LYS A 547 27.97 -1.60 7.27
N LYS A 548 28.31 -0.47 6.61
CA LYS A 548 28.52 0.82 7.30
C LYS A 548 27.22 1.32 7.93
N VAL A 549 26.10 1.22 7.20
CA VAL A 549 24.76 1.58 7.73
C VAL A 549 24.36 0.69 8.89
N LEU A 550 24.52 -0.63 8.77
CA LEU A 550 24.22 -1.57 9.86
C LEU A 550 25.08 -1.31 11.10
N GLY A 551 26.39 -1.09 10.90
CA GLY A 551 27.34 -0.80 11.98
C GLY A 551 27.01 0.51 12.70
N PHE A 552 26.61 1.55 11.96
CA PHE A 552 26.13 2.80 12.55
C PHE A 552 24.89 2.59 13.45
N ILE A 553 23.92 1.79 13.01
CA ILE A 553 22.72 1.50 13.81
C ILE A 553 23.09 0.68 15.05
N ASP A 554 23.97 -0.31 14.91
CA ASP A 554 24.48 -1.09 16.04
C ASP A 554 25.18 -0.17 17.07
N GLU A 555 26.02 0.76 16.62
CA GLU A 555 26.68 1.76 17.47
C GLU A 555 25.67 2.68 18.18
N ALA A 556 24.67 3.20 17.46
CA ALA A 556 23.63 4.06 18.04
C ALA A 556 22.86 3.34 19.17
N PHE A 557 22.53 2.06 18.97
CA PHE A 557 21.81 1.26 19.97
C PHE A 557 22.67 0.87 21.19
N GLU A 558 24.00 0.96 21.09
CA GLU A 558 24.92 0.62 22.17
C GLU A 558 25.47 1.89 22.87
N ASN A 559 25.44 3.04 22.22
CA ASN A 559 25.90 4.32 22.77
C ASN A 559 24.95 4.85 23.86
N SER A 560 25.39 4.80 25.12
CA SER A 560 24.58 5.23 26.26
C SER A 560 24.22 6.72 26.26
N ASN A 561 25.08 7.59 25.74
CA ASN A 561 24.79 9.03 25.67
C ASN A 561 23.68 9.30 24.66
N PHE A 562 23.75 8.66 23.49
CA PHE A 562 22.71 8.76 22.46
C PHE A 562 21.39 8.23 23.01
N ARG A 563 21.37 7.03 23.58
CA ARG A 563 20.15 6.42 24.13
C ARG A 563 19.50 7.27 25.20
N ASN A 564 20.27 7.86 26.11
CA ASN A 564 19.73 8.67 27.19
C ASN A 564 19.13 9.98 26.67
N ASP A 565 19.85 10.67 25.78
CA ASP A 565 19.37 11.92 25.18
C ASP A 565 18.17 11.70 24.27
N PHE A 566 18.24 10.69 23.40
CA PHE A 566 17.15 10.27 22.51
C PHE A 566 15.89 9.94 23.31
N LYS A 567 15.99 9.12 24.37
CA LYS A 567 14.84 8.82 25.25
C LYS A 567 14.19 10.06 25.85
N ASN A 568 14.98 11.06 26.22
CA ASN A 568 14.44 12.28 26.81
C ASN A 568 13.70 13.15 25.79
N PHE A 569 14.23 13.27 24.58
CA PHE A 569 13.54 13.90 23.47
C PHE A 569 12.26 13.16 23.09
N GLU A 570 12.37 11.83 22.96
CA GLU A 570 11.30 10.96 22.47
C GLU A 570 10.08 10.94 23.40
N LYS A 571 10.25 11.13 24.71
CA LYS A 571 9.11 11.30 25.65
C LYS A 571 8.14 12.40 25.20
N LYS A 572 8.65 13.54 24.72
CA LYS A 572 7.82 14.63 24.21
C LYS A 572 7.16 14.25 22.89
N ILE A 573 7.92 13.64 21.97
CA ILE A 573 7.41 13.23 20.65
C ILE A 573 6.29 12.20 20.79
N VAL A 574 6.49 11.17 21.61
CA VAL A 574 5.50 10.14 21.91
C VAL A 574 4.20 10.77 22.42
N TYR A 575 4.31 11.68 23.40
CA TYR A 575 3.16 12.36 24.00
C TYR A 575 2.34 13.15 22.97
N PHE A 576 2.99 13.99 22.18
CA PHE A 576 2.32 14.80 21.14
C PHE A 576 1.85 13.95 19.94
N GLY A 577 2.58 12.88 19.61
CA GLY A 577 2.24 11.94 18.55
C GLY A 577 0.91 11.24 18.82
N TYR A 578 0.62 10.86 20.08
CA TYR A 578 -0.68 10.31 20.44
C TYR A 578 -1.82 11.30 20.20
N MET A 579 -1.65 12.59 20.54
CA MET A 579 -2.67 13.61 20.27
C MET A 579 -2.94 13.75 18.77
N LYS A 580 -1.90 13.86 17.94
CA LYS A 580 -2.04 13.89 16.48
C LYS A 580 -2.74 12.64 15.95
N SER A 581 -2.43 11.46 16.49
CA SER A 581 -3.09 10.22 16.10
C SER A 581 -4.57 10.18 16.52
N LEU A 582 -4.95 10.69 17.70
CA LEU A 582 -6.36 10.79 18.12
C LEU A 582 -7.15 11.76 17.25
N ILE A 583 -6.54 12.89 16.85
CA ILE A 583 -7.13 13.81 15.87
C ILE A 583 -7.33 13.07 14.55
N ALA A 584 -6.28 12.45 14.00
CA ALA A 584 -6.33 11.71 12.74
C ALA A 584 -7.42 10.63 12.76
N THR A 585 -7.48 9.86 13.85
CA THR A 585 -8.50 8.84 14.11
C THR A 585 -9.89 9.46 14.09
N THR A 586 -10.13 10.53 14.86
CA THR A 586 -11.45 11.18 14.89
C THR A 586 -11.89 11.66 13.51
N LEU A 587 -10.98 12.29 12.76
CA LEU A 587 -11.24 12.73 11.39
C LEU A 587 -11.58 11.54 10.48
N LYS A 588 -10.82 10.44 10.56
CA LYS A 588 -11.06 9.21 9.79
C LYS A 588 -12.49 8.69 9.96
N PHE A 589 -12.96 8.61 11.21
CA PHE A 589 -14.27 8.04 11.53
C PHE A 589 -15.44 8.99 11.28
N LEU A 590 -15.26 10.31 11.40
CA LEU A 590 -16.40 11.24 11.37
C LEU A 590 -16.50 12.09 10.09
N SER A 591 -15.44 12.16 9.28
CA SER A 591 -15.54 12.73 7.93
C SER A 591 -16.50 11.94 7.02
N PRO A 592 -17.02 12.56 5.93
CA PRO A 592 -17.67 11.84 4.83
C PRO A 592 -16.84 10.64 4.36
N GLY A 593 -17.48 9.55 3.94
CA GLY A 593 -16.82 8.28 3.63
C GLY A 593 -16.95 7.21 4.71
N VAL A 594 -16.31 6.07 4.45
CA VAL A 594 -16.34 4.86 5.31
C VAL A 594 -14.95 4.69 5.96
N PRO A 595 -14.83 4.71 7.30
CA PRO A 595 -13.55 4.51 7.96
C PRO A 595 -13.04 3.07 7.80
N ASP A 596 -11.74 2.97 7.53
CA ASP A 596 -11.02 1.71 7.43
C ASP A 596 -10.01 1.55 8.57
N ILE A 597 -9.83 0.31 9.03
CA ILE A 597 -8.92 -0.07 10.11
C ILE A 597 -8.03 -1.19 9.59
N TYR A 598 -6.72 -0.97 9.57
CA TYR A 598 -5.77 -2.04 9.31
C TYR A 598 -5.58 -2.88 10.56
N GLN A 599 -5.45 -4.20 10.41
CA GLN A 599 -5.39 -5.11 11.55
C GLN A 599 -4.44 -4.64 12.66
N GLY A 600 -4.95 -4.54 13.88
CA GLY A 600 -4.22 -4.10 15.06
C GLY A 600 -4.01 -2.59 15.20
N THR A 601 -4.45 -1.74 14.27
CA THR A 601 -4.30 -0.27 14.38
C THR A 601 -5.41 0.42 15.17
N GLU A 602 -6.35 -0.35 15.72
CA GLU A 602 -7.27 0.10 16.76
C GLU A 602 -6.58 0.43 18.08
N VAL A 603 -5.32 0.01 18.24
CA VAL A 603 -4.39 0.45 19.29
C VAL A 603 -3.20 1.17 18.67
N TRP A 604 -2.33 1.73 19.51
CA TRP A 604 -1.04 2.26 19.05
C TRP A 604 -0.23 1.14 18.39
N ARG A 605 0.09 1.29 17.10
CA ARG A 605 0.85 0.28 16.36
C ARG A 605 1.88 0.95 15.44
N PHE A 606 3.15 0.73 15.71
CA PHE A 606 4.26 1.42 15.03
C PHE A 606 4.90 0.54 13.96
N LEU A 607 4.35 0.57 12.75
CA LEU A 607 4.79 -0.24 11.61
C LEU A 607 5.57 0.59 10.59
N LEU A 608 6.66 0.00 10.11
CA LEU A 608 7.47 0.47 8.99
C LEU A 608 6.97 -0.17 7.68
N THR A 609 7.66 0.10 6.57
CA THR A 609 7.28 -0.43 5.26
C THR A 609 7.29 -1.97 5.25
N ASP A 610 6.40 -2.58 4.46
CA ASP A 610 6.39 -4.02 4.14
C ASP A 610 7.83 -4.56 3.99
N PRO A 611 8.21 -5.67 4.64
CA PRO A 611 7.37 -6.63 5.37
C PRO A 611 7.07 -6.29 6.83
N ASP A 612 7.54 -5.17 7.39
CA ASP A 612 7.31 -4.86 8.81
C ASP A 612 5.82 -4.69 9.14
N ASN A 613 5.06 -4.02 8.25
CA ASN A 613 3.61 -3.89 8.38
C ASN A 613 2.82 -5.20 8.21
N ARG A 614 3.48 -6.32 7.89
CA ARG A 614 2.88 -7.66 7.76
C ARG A 614 3.06 -8.52 9.02
N MET A 615 3.64 -7.97 10.09
CA MET A 615 3.77 -8.68 11.36
C MET A 615 2.40 -9.21 11.84
N PRO A 616 2.35 -10.43 12.42
CA PRO A 616 1.13 -10.98 13.00
C PRO A 616 0.50 -10.05 14.04
N VAL A 617 -0.81 -10.16 14.19
CA VAL A 617 -1.59 -9.39 15.18
C VAL A 617 -2.00 -10.31 16.31
N ASP A 618 -1.72 -9.89 17.55
CA ASP A 618 -2.15 -10.61 18.76
C ASP A 618 -3.61 -10.26 19.10
N PHE A 619 -4.56 -10.92 18.42
CA PHE A 619 -5.98 -10.73 18.67
C PHE A 619 -6.42 -11.17 20.06
N LYS A 620 -5.69 -12.08 20.71
CA LYS A 620 -5.97 -12.44 22.11
C LYS A 620 -5.72 -11.24 23.02
N LYS A 621 -4.60 -10.53 22.82
CA LYS A 621 -4.31 -9.31 23.57
C LYS A 621 -5.33 -8.20 23.28
N LEU A 622 -5.72 -8.03 22.02
CA LEU A 622 -6.74 -7.04 21.65
C LEU A 622 -8.10 -7.31 22.30
N ARG A 623 -8.53 -8.57 22.37
CA ARG A 623 -9.75 -8.97 23.11
C ARG A 623 -9.65 -8.64 24.59
N GLU A 624 -8.51 -8.90 25.23
CA GLU A 624 -8.29 -8.55 26.63
C GLU A 624 -8.39 -7.04 26.86
N LEU A 625 -7.83 -6.22 25.97
CA LEU A 625 -7.91 -4.76 26.06
C LEU A 625 -9.35 -4.26 25.89
N LEU A 626 -10.11 -4.85 24.94
CA LEU A 626 -11.51 -4.50 24.70
C LEU A 626 -12.40 -4.83 25.91
N ASN A 627 -12.16 -5.98 26.54
CA ASN A 627 -12.89 -6.40 27.75
C ASN A 627 -12.59 -5.49 28.96
N ASN A 628 -11.39 -4.91 29.02
CA ASN A 628 -10.93 -4.06 30.12
C ASN A 628 -11.02 -2.56 29.79
N LEU A 629 -11.88 -2.19 28.84
CA LEU A 629 -12.02 -0.82 28.36
C LEU A 629 -12.81 0.03 29.36
N THR A 630 -12.23 1.16 29.78
CA THR A 630 -12.87 2.15 30.66
C THR A 630 -12.85 3.53 30.00
N GLU A 631 -13.85 4.37 30.29
CA GLU A 631 -13.95 5.73 29.70
C GLU A 631 -13.10 6.77 30.45
N LYS A 632 -12.61 6.42 31.64
CA LYS A 632 -11.91 7.34 32.56
C LYS A 632 -10.60 6.75 33.04
N ASN A 633 -9.71 7.65 33.50
CA ASN A 633 -8.42 7.35 34.12
C ASN A 633 -7.48 6.47 33.27
N LEU A 634 -7.44 6.73 31.97
CA LEU A 634 -6.47 6.14 31.06
C LEU A 634 -5.33 7.13 30.80
N GLU A 635 -4.09 6.67 30.97
CA GLU A 635 -2.92 7.40 30.50
C GLU A 635 -2.96 7.49 28.97
N LEU A 636 -2.56 8.63 28.38
CA LEU A 636 -2.63 8.84 26.92
C LEU A 636 -1.88 7.74 26.13
N SER A 637 -0.81 7.19 26.72
CA SER A 637 -0.01 6.12 26.13
C SER A 637 -0.62 4.72 26.26
N ASP A 638 -1.68 4.56 27.05
CA ASP A 638 -2.37 3.28 27.19
C ASP A 638 -3.04 2.90 25.85
N PRO A 639 -2.80 1.69 25.32
CA PRO A 639 -3.43 1.22 24.08
C PRO A 639 -4.96 1.35 24.07
N ARG A 640 -5.59 1.29 25.25
CA ARG A 640 -7.04 1.41 25.43
C ARG A 640 -7.57 2.79 25.06
N VAL A 641 -6.76 3.85 25.07
CA VAL A 641 -7.23 5.19 24.67
C VAL A 641 -7.61 5.19 23.19
N LYS A 642 -6.74 4.70 22.30
CA LYS A 642 -7.07 4.62 20.86
C LYS A 642 -8.23 3.65 20.61
N MET A 643 -8.25 2.52 21.31
CA MET A 643 -9.33 1.52 21.19
C MET A 643 -10.68 2.09 21.63
N LEU A 644 -10.70 2.93 22.68
CA LEU A 644 -11.89 3.64 23.14
C LEU A 644 -12.43 4.55 22.04
N TYR A 645 -11.56 5.34 21.40
CA TYR A 645 -11.96 6.18 20.26
C TYR A 645 -12.55 5.35 19.13
N VAL A 646 -11.88 4.26 18.72
CA VAL A 646 -12.39 3.39 17.65
C VAL A 646 -13.77 2.84 17.99
N LYS A 647 -13.95 2.25 19.18
CA LYS A 647 -15.23 1.66 19.61
C LYS A 647 -16.33 2.71 19.67
N LYS A 648 -16.07 3.85 20.33
CA LYS A 648 -17.03 4.94 20.51
C LYS A 648 -17.43 5.58 19.19
N LEU A 649 -16.50 5.80 18.28
CA LEU A 649 -16.81 6.47 17.01
C LEU A 649 -17.53 5.53 16.03
N LEU A 650 -17.25 4.22 16.06
CA LEU A 650 -18.06 3.22 15.36
C LEU A 650 -19.49 3.16 15.92
N GLN A 651 -19.64 3.20 17.24
CA GLN A 651 -20.94 3.29 17.89
C GLN A 651 -21.69 4.57 17.48
N LEU A 652 -21.01 5.72 17.47
CA LEU A 652 -21.61 7.00 17.09
C LEU A 652 -22.18 6.97 15.67
N ARG A 653 -21.42 6.39 14.72
CA ARG A 653 -21.87 6.21 13.33
C ARG A 653 -23.09 5.30 13.18
N ARG A 654 -23.33 4.39 14.15
CA ARG A 654 -24.53 3.54 14.17
C ARG A 654 -25.75 4.28 14.72
N GLU A 655 -25.55 5.14 15.70
CA GLU A 655 -26.64 5.75 16.47
C GLU A 655 -27.08 7.13 15.95
N TYR A 656 -26.20 7.84 15.23
CA TYR A 656 -26.45 9.21 14.77
C TYR A 656 -26.36 9.35 13.25
N SER A 657 -27.17 10.26 12.71
CA SER A 657 -27.12 10.65 11.30
C SER A 657 -25.90 11.54 11.01
N LEU A 658 -25.15 11.18 9.97
CA LEU A 658 -23.97 11.90 9.47
C LEU A 658 -24.20 12.35 8.02
N ASN A 659 -25.37 12.88 7.69
CA ASN A 659 -25.81 13.11 6.30
C ASN A 659 -25.42 14.48 5.72
N ASP A 660 -24.98 15.43 6.53
CA ASP A 660 -24.50 16.75 6.14
C ASP A 660 -23.02 16.94 6.51
N TYR A 661 -22.43 18.06 6.11
CA TYR A 661 -21.10 18.48 6.54
C TYR A 661 -21.03 20.00 6.57
N LYS A 662 -20.97 20.57 7.78
CA LYS A 662 -20.89 22.02 7.97
C LYS A 662 -19.55 22.39 8.61
N PRO A 663 -18.62 23.04 7.89
CA PRO A 663 -17.31 23.37 8.42
C PRO A 663 -17.39 24.43 9.53
N LEU A 664 -16.43 24.38 10.45
CA LEU A 664 -16.14 25.37 11.49
C LEU A 664 -14.64 25.67 11.45
N PRO A 665 -14.17 26.84 11.95
CA PRO A 665 -12.74 27.17 11.89
C PRO A 665 -11.78 26.14 12.54
N PHE A 666 -12.27 25.40 13.54
CA PHE A 666 -11.52 24.36 14.27
C PHE A 666 -12.31 23.05 14.37
N GLY A 667 -13.12 22.73 13.36
CA GLY A 667 -14.04 21.60 13.49
C GLY A 667 -15.08 21.49 12.39
N PHE A 668 -16.07 20.66 12.60
CA PHE A 668 -17.22 20.57 11.70
C PHE A 668 -18.43 20.00 12.44
N GLN A 669 -19.61 20.26 11.90
CA GLN A 669 -20.86 19.65 12.36
C GLN A 669 -21.38 18.66 11.32
N ARG A 670 -21.92 17.53 11.80
CA ARG A 670 -22.71 16.57 11.03
C ARG A 670 -23.97 16.24 11.82
N GLY A 671 -25.08 16.85 11.45
CA GLY A 671 -26.37 16.74 12.13
C GLY A 671 -26.25 17.24 13.56
N LYS A 672 -26.42 16.31 14.52
CA LYS A 672 -26.33 16.58 15.96
C LYS A 672 -24.93 16.35 16.55
N ILE A 673 -23.95 16.06 15.70
CA ILE A 673 -22.55 15.83 16.10
C ILE A 673 -21.73 17.05 15.75
N THR A 674 -20.93 17.53 16.70
CA THR A 674 -19.93 18.57 16.49
C THR A 674 -18.56 18.03 16.86
N VAL A 675 -17.61 18.08 15.94
CA VAL A 675 -16.20 17.72 16.17
C VAL A 675 -15.40 19.00 16.26
N LEU A 676 -14.57 19.14 17.30
CA LEU A 676 -13.62 20.24 17.45
C LEU A 676 -12.21 19.68 17.67
N PHE A 677 -11.21 20.24 16.99
CA PHE A 677 -9.82 19.77 17.06
C PHE A 677 -8.81 20.87 16.73
N SER A 678 -7.55 20.65 17.11
CA SER A 678 -6.41 21.46 16.69
C SER A 678 -5.28 20.56 16.19
N PRO A 679 -4.89 20.63 14.90
CA PRO A 679 -3.77 19.84 14.37
C PRO A 679 -2.42 20.18 15.03
N ILE A 680 -2.30 21.40 15.56
CA ILE A 680 -1.17 21.89 16.34
C ILE A 680 -1.35 21.46 17.79
N VAL A 681 -0.38 20.73 18.33
CA VAL A 681 -0.52 20.04 19.64
C VAL A 681 0.49 20.49 20.69
N THR A 682 1.61 21.08 20.28
CA THR A 682 2.68 21.57 21.18
C THR A 682 2.40 22.95 21.77
N ARG A 683 1.48 23.70 21.15
CA ARG A 683 1.11 25.06 21.53
C ARG A 683 -0.37 25.11 21.87
N GLU A 684 -0.71 25.91 22.88
CA GLU A 684 -2.09 26.10 23.29
C GLU A 684 -2.85 26.96 22.28
N VAL A 685 -4.03 26.49 21.85
CA VAL A 685 -4.95 27.25 20.99
C VAL A 685 -5.84 28.16 21.85
N LYS A 686 -5.80 29.48 21.59
CA LYS A 686 -6.47 30.51 22.42
C LYS A 686 -7.82 30.96 21.88
N GLU A 687 -8.34 30.25 20.88
CA GLU A 687 -9.57 30.60 20.20
C GLU A 687 -10.79 30.33 21.08
N LYS A 688 -11.82 31.17 20.94
CA LYS A 688 -13.07 31.04 21.70
C LYS A 688 -14.17 30.43 20.85
N ILE A 689 -14.86 29.43 21.40
CA ILE A 689 -15.95 28.72 20.72
C ILE A 689 -17.22 28.84 21.54
N SER A 690 -18.33 29.15 20.85
CA SER A 690 -19.65 29.19 21.47
C SER A 690 -20.37 27.86 21.27
N ILE A 691 -20.70 27.20 22.37
CA ILE A 691 -21.56 26.02 22.43
C ILE A 691 -22.99 26.51 22.66
N ARG A 692 -23.84 26.36 21.63
CA ARG A 692 -25.19 26.95 21.59
C ARG A 692 -26.19 26.26 22.51
N GLN A 693 -26.03 24.95 22.72
CA GLN A 693 -26.94 24.12 23.49
C GLN A 693 -26.16 23.14 24.37
N LYS A 694 -26.79 22.68 25.44
CA LYS A 694 -26.26 21.64 26.31
C LYS A 694 -25.96 20.38 25.49
N SER A 695 -24.74 19.88 25.56
CA SER A 695 -24.22 18.76 24.77
C SER A 695 -23.48 17.77 25.66
N VAL A 696 -23.06 16.63 25.10
CA VAL A 696 -22.30 15.59 25.81
C VAL A 696 -20.99 15.34 25.08
N ASP A 697 -19.86 15.35 25.80
CA ASP A 697 -18.59 14.80 25.33
C ASP A 697 -18.76 13.28 25.15
N TRP A 698 -18.78 12.85 23.89
CA TRP A 698 -19.10 11.48 23.51
C TRP A 698 -18.09 10.45 24.04
N ILE A 699 -16.82 10.83 24.13
CA ILE A 699 -15.75 9.94 24.58
C ILE A 699 -15.78 9.81 26.10
N ARG A 700 -15.84 10.94 26.81
CA ARG A 700 -15.79 10.99 28.28
C ARG A 700 -17.13 10.73 28.96
N ASN A 701 -18.22 10.80 28.20
CA ASN A 701 -19.60 10.72 28.67
C ASN A 701 -19.90 11.79 29.75
N GLU A 702 -19.48 13.03 29.48
CA GLU A 702 -19.59 14.17 30.39
C GLU A 702 -20.41 15.29 29.75
N GLU A 703 -21.21 15.97 30.57
CA GLU A 703 -22.07 17.04 30.10
C GLU A 703 -21.29 18.34 29.88
N ILE A 704 -21.50 18.98 28.72
CA ILE A 704 -20.97 20.29 28.38
C ILE A 704 -22.11 21.31 28.37
N SER A 705 -22.02 22.28 29.27
CA SER A 705 -23.02 23.35 29.39
C SER A 705 -23.00 24.29 28.18
N SER A 706 -24.11 24.95 27.88
CA SER A 706 -24.14 26.03 26.88
C SER A 706 -23.31 27.22 27.36
N GLY A 707 -22.52 27.84 26.48
CA GLY A 707 -21.66 28.96 26.86
C GLY A 707 -20.58 29.26 25.83
N VAL A 708 -19.62 30.09 26.23
CA VAL A 708 -18.41 30.38 25.46
C VAL A 708 -17.22 29.80 26.22
N TYR A 709 -16.42 28.99 25.55
CA TYR A 709 -15.25 28.31 26.12
C TYR A 709 -13.99 28.68 25.34
N ASN A 710 -12.84 28.58 26.00
CA ASN A 710 -11.58 28.48 25.27
C ASN A 710 -11.54 27.09 24.61
N LEU A 711 -11.13 27.03 23.34
CA LEU A 711 -11.01 25.76 22.62
C LEU A 711 -10.04 24.81 23.34
N SER A 712 -8.96 25.34 23.94
CA SER A 712 -7.99 24.56 24.72
C SER A 712 -8.61 23.82 25.90
N GLU A 713 -9.59 24.41 26.58
CA GLU A 713 -10.30 23.79 27.71
C GLU A 713 -11.18 22.63 27.25
N LEU A 714 -11.87 22.79 26.11
CA LEU A 714 -12.76 21.77 25.56
C LEU A 714 -12.01 20.56 25.01
N ILE A 715 -10.94 20.78 24.23
CA ILE A 715 -10.17 19.68 23.62
C ILE A 715 -9.18 19.05 24.61
N GLY A 716 -8.78 19.80 25.64
CA GLY A 716 -7.91 19.35 26.73
C GLY A 716 -6.62 18.68 26.24
N GLU A 717 -6.26 17.60 26.93
CA GLU A 717 -5.07 16.81 26.62
C GLU A 717 -5.12 16.18 25.22
N HIS A 718 -6.26 15.61 24.82
CA HIS A 718 -6.36 14.85 23.57
C HIS A 718 -6.34 15.71 22.30
N LYS A 719 -6.48 17.04 22.43
CA LYS A 719 -6.52 18.02 21.32
C LYS A 719 -7.68 17.79 20.32
N VAL A 720 -8.66 16.97 20.70
CA VAL A 720 -9.90 16.71 19.98
C VAL A 720 -11.04 16.41 20.96
N VAL A 721 -12.25 16.89 20.65
CA VAL A 721 -13.48 16.56 21.37
C VAL A 721 -14.63 16.31 20.38
N ILE A 722 -15.52 15.40 20.74
CA ILE A 722 -16.71 15.05 19.96
C ILE A 722 -17.92 15.33 20.84
N LEU A 723 -18.77 16.25 20.41
CA LEU A 723 -19.95 16.70 21.14
C LEU A 723 -21.21 16.19 20.45
N THR A 724 -22.14 15.67 21.23
CA THR A 724 -23.47 15.26 20.75
C THR A 724 -24.56 16.07 21.44
N GLU A 725 -25.54 16.54 20.68
CA GLU A 725 -26.78 17.08 21.25
C GLU A 725 -27.72 15.92 21.61
N LYS A 726 -28.40 15.99 22.77
CA LYS A 726 -29.33 14.94 23.18
C LYS A 726 -30.40 14.74 22.10
N VAL A 727 -30.61 13.49 21.71
CA VAL A 727 -31.84 13.09 21.01
C VAL A 727 -32.95 13.25 22.06
N GLY A 728 -33.94 14.13 21.82
CA GLY A 728 -35.14 14.13 22.65
C GLY A 728 -35.71 12.72 22.64
N GLU A 729 -36.14 12.21 23.80
CA GLU A 729 -36.67 10.86 23.99
C GLU A 729 -37.55 10.48 22.79
N LEU A 730 -37.17 9.44 22.05
CA LEU A 730 -38.09 8.82 21.09
C LEU A 730 -39.35 8.46 21.88
N PRO A 731 -40.56 8.83 21.42
CA PRO A 731 -41.78 8.43 22.10
C PRO A 731 -41.78 6.91 22.21
N THR A 732 -41.87 6.42 23.44
CA THR A 732 -41.87 5.01 23.83
C THR A 732 -42.89 4.18 23.07
#